data_AF-A0A5C6MNE0-F1
#
_entry.id   AF-A0A5C6MNE0-F1
#
_cell.length_a   1.000
_cell.length_b   1.000
_cell.length_c   1.000
_cell.angle_alpha   90.00
_cell.angle_beta   90.00
_cell.angle_gamma   90.00
#
_symmetry.space_group_name_H-M   'P 1'
#
loop_
_entity.id
_entity.type
_entity.pdbx_description
1 polymer ?
#
loop_
_entity_poly.entity_id
_entity_poly.type
_entity_poly.pdbx_seq_one_letter_code
_entity_poly.pdbx_strand_id
1 'polypeptide(L)'
;MSWLLAVAVLLSMLLMGDTHAVPEMDPYKILGVTRAASQAEIKKVYKRLAKEWHPDKNKHPGAEEMFIKITKSYEILSNEDKRNNYDRYGQTEDTQPYGSSHYGHRHDAFYFEESFFNFPYGSKNQRDFADSKYILHFNQYVNDVVPNSYRRPYLIKITSDWCFSCIHIEPVWKEVVQEMESLGVGIGVVDVGYERRLANHLGAHRTPSILGIVNGRVTFFHYAVAKEHLRQFVEDLLPLRLVEQITDANYQQLLNSWHELNKPHVFLFDQVPGVPLLYKLTAFAYRDYLQFGYVDQGLSETTNLQKKFNINSYAPTMLVFKENAQKPADIIQAKGMKKQIIDEFMANNKFLLVPRLVNQKLFDELCPVKQFHRRRKYCVLLLTGDEEPFASGNQEFFSFASTNTKEVVRFAYVYKRLQQPLCDILMQKQDNGQSPTQVQLIFDTTVVILERRNAAGKAFFKPVTAWNGSEEDKQRLLDQLEQLKKDPSILTHDAMLPELNNEFASVFLIRWIYAFSDYLSEVIDDILHNNWREMMPLLSLIFSALFILFGTVVIQAFSRAPKKNFVEVTELTDITYTSNLVKLRPGQMNVVLLLTDTSKNVLLSKFAKEVYSFTGSLTLHFSFLNIDKHSQWMVALLDSSQDAAQIAADDIDGGNHKTDYTGYVLALNGHKKYFCLFKPVYTGEDLDSKTSEEERMASGVRSKSGYREEHPTRKSNRARSISILQIHHKLDRLGLWMERLLEGTLPRYYITAWPEVDTIAPAK
;
A
#
# COMPACT_ATOMS: atom_id res chain seq x y z
N MET A 1 -4.40 -59.68 28.83
CA MET A 1 -5.72 -59.14 29.24
C MET A 1 -5.67 -57.76 29.90
N SER A 2 -4.57 -57.35 30.55
CA SER A 2 -4.52 -56.04 31.26
C SER A 2 -4.47 -54.79 30.37
N TRP A 3 -3.97 -54.89 29.14
CA TRP A 3 -3.82 -53.73 28.25
C TRP A 3 -5.12 -53.34 27.54
N LEU A 4 -5.95 -54.34 27.20
CA LEU A 4 -7.28 -54.11 26.59
C LEU A 4 -8.27 -53.50 27.59
N LEU A 5 -8.17 -53.83 28.87
CA LEU A 5 -8.96 -53.21 29.93
C LEU A 5 -8.54 -51.74 30.17
N ALA A 6 -7.24 -51.45 30.14
CA ALA A 6 -6.75 -50.08 30.28
C ALA A 6 -7.19 -49.19 29.10
N VAL A 7 -7.12 -49.70 27.86
CA VAL A 7 -7.59 -48.98 26.68
C VAL A 7 -9.11 -48.82 26.69
N ALA A 8 -9.87 -49.83 27.13
CA ALA A 8 -11.33 -49.74 27.24
C ALA A 8 -11.79 -48.75 28.32
N VAL A 9 -11.07 -48.65 29.45
CA VAL A 9 -11.36 -47.66 30.50
C VAL A 9 -10.97 -46.24 30.06
N LEU A 10 -9.88 -46.09 29.30
CA LEU A 10 -9.51 -44.79 28.72
C LEU A 10 -10.50 -44.37 27.62
N LEU A 11 -10.98 -45.31 26.81
CA LEU A 11 -12.02 -45.07 25.80
C LEU A 11 -13.38 -44.76 26.44
N SER A 12 -13.73 -45.42 27.56
CA SER A 12 -14.97 -45.12 28.29
C SER A 12 -14.88 -43.77 29.01
N MET A 13 -13.71 -43.37 29.52
CA MET A 13 -13.49 -42.04 30.07
C MET A 13 -13.52 -40.94 28.99
N LEU A 14 -13.11 -41.25 27.75
CA LEU A 14 -13.22 -40.34 26.60
C LEU A 14 -14.64 -40.27 26.00
N LEU A 15 -15.50 -41.28 26.26
CA LEU A 15 -16.89 -41.35 25.78
C LEU A 15 -17.93 -40.97 26.83
N MET A 16 -17.53 -40.66 28.06
CA MET A 16 -18.39 -40.17 29.15
C MET A 16 -18.06 -38.72 29.55
N GLY A 17 -17.68 -37.90 28.57
CA GLY A 17 -17.84 -36.47 28.69
C GLY A 17 -19.31 -36.13 28.47
N ASP A 18 -20.11 -36.09 29.54
CA ASP A 18 -21.43 -35.48 29.50
C ASP A 18 -21.27 -34.04 29.03
N THR A 19 -21.65 -33.78 27.78
CA THR A 19 -21.87 -32.42 27.27
C THR A 19 -23.15 -31.88 27.91
N HIS A 20 -23.08 -31.53 29.18
CA HIS A 20 -23.92 -30.46 29.68
C HIS A 20 -23.36 -29.16 29.10
N ALA A 21 -23.96 -28.69 28.02
CA ALA A 21 -23.81 -27.31 27.60
C ALA A 21 -24.25 -26.43 28.78
N VAL A 22 -23.28 -25.94 29.55
CA VAL A 22 -23.49 -24.82 30.45
C VAL A 22 -23.71 -23.62 29.53
N PRO A 23 -24.90 -23.00 29.49
CA PRO A 23 -25.05 -21.76 28.74
C PRO A 23 -24.04 -20.77 29.31
N GLU A 24 -23.22 -20.19 28.44
CA GLU A 24 -22.09 -19.29 28.76
C GLU A 24 -22.52 -18.00 29.51
N MET A 25 -23.82 -17.89 29.87
CA MET A 25 -24.45 -16.75 30.50
C MET A 25 -25.61 -17.19 31.40
N ASP A 26 -25.39 -17.27 32.72
CA ASP A 26 -26.45 -17.47 33.72
C ASP A 26 -26.96 -16.09 34.21
N PRO A 27 -28.17 -15.66 33.82
CA PRO A 27 -28.66 -14.31 34.08
C PRO A 27 -28.91 -14.07 35.57
N TYR A 28 -29.19 -15.13 36.35
CA TYR A 28 -29.34 -15.03 37.79
C TYR A 28 -28.00 -14.74 38.46
N LYS A 29 -26.93 -15.43 38.02
CA LYS A 29 -25.57 -15.17 38.52
C LYS A 29 -25.06 -13.79 38.14
N ILE A 30 -25.36 -13.33 36.92
CA ILE A 30 -24.91 -12.02 36.43
C ILE A 30 -25.59 -10.87 37.18
N LEU A 31 -26.90 -10.98 37.44
CA LEU A 31 -27.59 -10.01 38.30
C LEU A 31 -27.30 -10.23 39.79
N GLY A 32 -26.70 -11.35 40.18
CA GLY A 32 -26.47 -11.69 41.59
C GLY A 32 -27.76 -11.90 42.38
N VAL A 33 -28.80 -12.44 41.72
CA VAL A 33 -30.12 -12.70 42.30
C VAL A 33 -30.42 -14.19 42.28
N THR A 34 -31.25 -14.66 43.21
CA THR A 34 -31.65 -16.07 43.25
C THR A 34 -32.74 -16.36 42.20
N ARG A 35 -32.90 -17.64 41.82
CA ARG A 35 -34.03 -18.07 40.95
C ARG A 35 -35.41 -17.83 41.56
N ALA A 36 -35.48 -17.58 42.87
CA ALA A 36 -36.72 -17.21 43.57
C ALA A 36 -36.93 -15.68 43.68
N ALA A 37 -36.02 -14.86 43.12
CA ALA A 37 -36.11 -13.41 43.23
C ALA A 37 -37.39 -12.87 42.58
N SER A 38 -38.03 -11.92 43.25
CA SER A 38 -39.22 -11.24 42.72
C SER A 38 -38.86 -10.27 41.60
N GLN A 39 -39.81 -9.92 40.73
CA GLN A 39 -39.58 -8.92 39.68
C GLN A 39 -39.12 -7.55 40.25
N ALA A 40 -39.64 -7.17 41.42
CA ALA A 40 -39.22 -5.96 42.12
C ALA A 40 -37.76 -6.01 42.59
N GLU A 41 -37.30 -7.17 43.06
CA GLU A 41 -35.93 -7.40 43.49
C GLU A 41 -34.97 -7.39 42.29
N ILE A 42 -35.34 -8.05 41.20
CA ILE A 42 -34.60 -8.05 39.93
C ILE A 42 -34.45 -6.63 39.38
N LYS A 43 -35.54 -5.84 39.36
CA LYS A 43 -35.51 -4.41 38.97
C LYS A 43 -34.63 -3.57 39.88
N LYS A 44 -34.66 -3.80 41.20
CA LYS A 44 -33.85 -3.07 42.18
C LYS A 44 -32.36 -3.36 42.01
N VAL A 45 -31.99 -4.63 41.82
CA VAL A 45 -30.59 -5.03 41.67
C VAL A 45 -30.04 -4.59 40.31
N TYR A 46 -30.82 -4.72 39.24
CA TYR A 46 -30.49 -4.13 37.94
C TYR A 46 -30.21 -2.63 38.06
N LYS A 47 -31.08 -1.86 38.74
CA LYS A 47 -30.88 -0.41 38.94
C LYS A 47 -29.57 -0.06 39.63
N ARG A 48 -29.13 -0.88 40.60
CA ARG A 48 -27.85 -0.71 41.30
C ARG A 48 -26.68 -1.01 40.35
N LEU A 49 -26.71 -2.17 39.70
CA LEU A 49 -25.64 -2.64 38.82
C LEU A 49 -25.49 -1.77 37.58
N ALA A 50 -26.58 -1.33 36.96
CA ALA A 50 -26.58 -0.43 35.81
C ALA A 50 -25.95 0.94 36.14
N LYS A 51 -26.12 1.44 37.37
CA LYS A 51 -25.49 2.69 37.82
C LYS A 51 -23.98 2.52 38.08
N GLU A 52 -23.59 1.37 38.61
CA GLU A 52 -22.21 1.03 38.98
C GLU A 52 -21.36 0.69 37.75
N TRP A 53 -21.93 -0.01 36.78
CA TRP A 53 -21.26 -0.46 35.56
C TRP A 53 -21.53 0.44 34.35
N HIS A 54 -22.13 1.61 34.55
CA HIS A 54 -22.40 2.55 33.45
C HIS A 54 -21.09 2.99 32.77
N PRO A 55 -20.94 2.85 31.44
CA PRO A 55 -19.68 3.12 30.73
C PRO A 55 -19.19 4.57 30.90
N ASP A 56 -20.10 5.55 30.94
CA ASP A 56 -19.69 6.96 31.17
C ASP A 56 -19.15 7.25 32.57
N LYS A 57 -19.57 6.49 33.59
CA LYS A 57 -19.21 6.75 34.99
C LYS A 57 -18.10 5.83 35.48
N ASN A 58 -17.97 4.66 34.86
CA ASN A 58 -17.02 3.63 35.24
C ASN A 58 -15.94 3.48 34.16
N LYS A 59 -14.71 3.91 34.47
CA LYS A 59 -13.55 3.88 33.58
C LYS A 59 -12.88 2.50 33.47
N HIS A 60 -13.47 1.44 34.04
CA HIS A 60 -12.91 0.10 33.97
C HIS A 60 -12.99 -0.45 32.54
N PRO A 61 -11.92 -1.06 31.99
CA PRO A 61 -11.89 -1.52 30.59
C PRO A 61 -12.92 -2.61 30.25
N GLY A 62 -13.44 -3.32 31.25
CA GLY A 62 -14.54 -4.28 31.11
C GLY A 62 -15.93 -3.77 31.52
N ALA A 63 -16.09 -2.46 31.75
CA ALA A 63 -17.36 -1.92 32.23
C ALA A 63 -18.49 -2.06 31.20
N GLU A 64 -18.18 -1.80 29.93
CA GLU A 64 -19.11 -1.96 28.82
C GLU A 64 -19.59 -3.41 28.68
N GLU A 65 -18.67 -4.38 28.70
CA GLU A 65 -19.01 -5.81 28.61
C GLU A 65 -19.89 -6.27 29.79
N MET A 66 -19.58 -5.85 31.00
CA MET A 66 -20.38 -6.17 32.19
C MET A 66 -21.76 -5.52 32.13
N PHE A 67 -21.85 -4.27 31.67
CA PHE A 67 -23.13 -3.58 31.51
C PHE A 67 -24.03 -4.27 30.48
N ILE A 68 -23.46 -4.72 29.36
CA ILE A 68 -24.18 -5.53 28.35
C ILE A 68 -24.69 -6.83 29.00
N LYS A 69 -23.84 -7.52 29.77
CA LYS A 69 -24.23 -8.77 30.45
C LYS A 69 -25.38 -8.54 31.45
N ILE A 70 -25.29 -7.49 32.26
CA ILE A 70 -26.32 -7.09 33.23
C ILE A 70 -27.65 -6.79 32.53
N THR A 71 -27.60 -6.04 31.43
CA THR A 71 -28.80 -5.63 30.69
C THR A 71 -29.48 -6.83 30.02
N LYS A 72 -28.72 -7.68 29.32
CA LYS A 72 -29.26 -8.93 28.72
C LYS A 72 -29.87 -9.86 29.77
N SER A 73 -29.24 -9.95 30.94
CA SER A 73 -29.76 -10.76 32.05
C SER A 73 -31.05 -10.21 32.60
N TYR A 74 -31.16 -8.88 32.72
CA TYR A 74 -32.41 -8.23 33.10
C TYR A 74 -33.51 -8.41 32.05
N GLU A 75 -33.19 -8.36 30.76
CA GLU A 75 -34.18 -8.59 29.69
C GLU A 75 -34.81 -9.99 29.78
N ILE A 76 -34.00 -11.02 30.02
CA ILE A 76 -34.49 -12.40 30.19
C ILE A 76 -35.34 -12.52 31.45
N LEU A 77 -34.90 -11.91 32.57
CA LEU A 77 -35.51 -12.11 33.88
C LEU A 77 -36.68 -11.17 34.20
N SER A 78 -36.79 -10.03 33.52
CA SER A 78 -37.80 -8.99 33.77
C SER A 78 -39.20 -9.33 33.26
N ASN A 79 -39.30 -10.21 32.25
CA ASN A 79 -40.57 -10.72 31.76
C ASN A 79 -40.82 -12.12 32.31
N GLU A 80 -42.01 -12.37 32.85
CA GLU A 80 -42.35 -13.68 33.43
C GLU A 80 -42.36 -14.80 32.37
N ASP A 81 -42.80 -14.54 31.15
CA ASP A 81 -42.81 -15.53 30.07
C ASP A 81 -41.39 -15.84 29.57
N LYS A 82 -40.55 -14.81 29.39
CA LYS A 82 -39.13 -15.02 29.00
C LYS A 82 -38.35 -15.74 30.09
N ARG A 83 -38.57 -15.38 31.37
CA ARG A 83 -37.97 -16.04 32.53
C ARG A 83 -38.41 -17.50 32.62
N ASN A 84 -39.69 -17.78 32.46
CA ASN A 84 -40.22 -19.14 32.45
C ASN A 84 -39.64 -19.98 31.31
N ASN A 85 -39.48 -19.40 30.11
CA ASN A 85 -38.83 -20.09 28.99
C ASN A 85 -37.36 -20.38 29.27
N TYR A 86 -36.62 -19.41 29.84
CA TYR A 86 -35.24 -19.61 30.24
C TYR A 86 -35.11 -20.68 31.32
N ASP A 87 -35.98 -20.66 32.33
CA ASP A 87 -35.97 -21.63 33.43
C ASP A 87 -36.32 -23.05 32.97
N ARG A 88 -37.16 -23.19 31.94
CA ARG A 88 -37.59 -24.50 31.40
C ARG A 88 -36.64 -25.08 30.35
N TYR A 89 -36.09 -24.23 29.48
CA TYR A 89 -35.37 -24.68 28.28
C TYR A 89 -33.92 -24.16 28.20
N GLY A 90 -33.50 -23.26 29.09
CA GLY A 90 -32.16 -22.65 29.06
C GLY A 90 -31.91 -21.75 27.84
N GLN A 91 -32.94 -21.40 27.07
CA GLN A 91 -32.81 -20.64 25.82
C GLN A 91 -32.70 -19.14 26.10
N THR A 92 -31.61 -18.55 25.62
CA THR A 92 -31.50 -17.10 25.36
C THR A 92 -31.95 -16.82 23.92
N GLU A 93 -32.45 -15.61 23.64
CA GLU A 93 -33.07 -15.23 22.34
C GLU A 93 -32.23 -15.58 21.09
N ASP A 94 -30.92 -15.76 21.25
CA ASP A 94 -29.98 -16.18 20.19
C ASP A 94 -30.18 -17.63 19.69
N THR A 95 -31.14 -18.40 20.23
CA THR A 95 -31.38 -19.82 19.87
C THR A 95 -32.80 -20.17 19.38
N GLN A 96 -33.50 -19.25 18.70
CA GLN A 96 -34.73 -19.64 17.98
C GLN A 96 -34.42 -20.25 16.59
N PRO A 97 -34.79 -21.52 16.32
CA PRO A 97 -34.92 -22.02 14.97
C PRO A 97 -36.22 -21.48 14.35
N TYR A 98 -36.10 -20.95 13.13
CA TYR A 98 -37.18 -20.37 12.34
C TYR A 98 -38.33 -21.37 12.12
N GLY A 99 -39.51 -21.08 12.68
CA GLY A 99 -40.74 -21.84 12.49
C GLY A 99 -41.93 -20.90 12.33
N SER A 100 -42.44 -20.79 11.11
CA SER A 100 -43.52 -19.89 10.69
C SER A 100 -44.89 -20.32 11.26
N SER A 101 -45.64 -19.39 11.87
CA SER A 101 -47.09 -19.24 11.61
C SER A 101 -47.65 -17.91 12.15
N HIS A 102 -48.41 -17.21 11.29
CA HIS A 102 -49.23 -16.05 11.60
C HIS A 102 -50.43 -16.41 12.48
N TYR A 103 -50.68 -15.69 13.57
CA TYR A 103 -52.00 -15.16 13.93
C TYR A 103 -51.83 -14.04 14.97
N GLY A 104 -52.51 -12.91 14.74
CA GLY A 104 -52.39 -11.73 15.58
C GLY A 104 -53.00 -11.92 16.97
N HIS A 105 -52.25 -11.52 17.99
CA HIS A 105 -52.81 -10.89 19.18
C HIS A 105 -51.87 -9.77 19.66
N ARG A 106 -52.54 -8.66 19.96
CA ARG A 106 -52.10 -7.39 20.52
C ARG A 106 -51.85 -7.57 22.03
N HIS A 107 -50.92 -6.79 22.61
CA HIS A 107 -50.47 -6.72 24.02
C HIS A 107 -49.30 -7.67 24.39
N ASP A 108 -48.20 -7.26 25.02
CA ASP A 108 -47.84 -6.02 25.72
C ASP A 108 -46.40 -5.59 25.38
N ALA A 109 -46.23 -4.36 24.91
CA ALA A 109 -44.94 -3.71 24.75
C ALA A 109 -44.51 -3.10 26.08
N PHE A 110 -43.28 -3.41 26.48
CA PHE A 110 -42.63 -2.93 27.70
C PHE A 110 -42.70 -1.40 27.86
N TYR A 111 -43.27 -0.95 28.98
CA TYR A 111 -43.10 0.41 29.49
C TYR A 111 -41.73 0.54 30.16
N PHE A 112 -40.80 1.27 29.52
CA PHE A 112 -39.70 1.87 30.26
C PHE A 112 -40.23 3.10 31.02
N GLU A 113 -40.02 3.12 32.33
CA GLU A 113 -40.33 4.27 33.18
C GLU A 113 -39.33 5.39 32.85
N GLU A 114 -39.78 6.33 32.02
CA GLU A 114 -39.10 7.46 31.34
C GLU A 114 -38.35 8.46 32.26
N SER A 115 -38.20 8.17 33.55
CA SER A 115 -37.78 9.18 34.55
C SER A 115 -36.38 8.98 35.13
N PHE A 116 -35.60 7.98 34.67
CA PHE A 116 -34.33 7.65 35.35
C PHE A 116 -33.08 7.53 34.47
N PHE A 117 -33.23 7.20 33.18
CA PHE A 117 -32.13 7.21 32.22
C PHE A 117 -32.67 7.60 30.83
N ASN A 118 -32.17 8.70 30.25
CA ASN A 118 -32.46 9.09 28.87
C ASN A 118 -31.70 8.19 27.88
N PHE A 119 -31.97 6.88 27.89
CA PHE A 119 -31.43 5.94 26.90
C PHE A 119 -32.41 5.79 25.73
N PRO A 120 -32.01 6.11 24.49
CA PRO A 120 -32.87 5.99 23.30
C PRO A 120 -32.94 4.55 22.76
N TYR A 121 -32.93 3.52 23.62
CA TYR A 121 -32.89 2.11 23.19
C TYR A 121 -34.23 1.37 23.29
N GLY A 122 -35.26 1.95 23.91
CA GLY A 122 -36.51 1.24 24.19
C GLY A 122 -37.64 1.43 23.17
N SER A 123 -37.55 2.40 22.26
CA SER A 123 -38.64 2.68 21.33
C SER A 123 -38.32 2.09 19.96
N LYS A 124 -38.78 0.86 19.68
CA LYS A 124 -38.93 0.42 18.28
C LYS A 124 -39.98 1.24 17.51
N ASN A 125 -40.72 2.12 18.18
CA ASN A 125 -41.55 3.16 17.56
C ASN A 125 -40.82 4.51 17.39
N GLN A 126 -39.54 4.59 17.79
CA GLN A 126 -38.66 5.75 17.65
C GLN A 126 -37.18 5.34 17.51
N ARG A 127 -36.89 4.23 16.79
CA ARG A 127 -35.81 4.33 15.80
C ARG A 127 -36.32 5.42 14.88
N ASP A 128 -35.87 6.66 15.11
CA ASP A 128 -36.40 7.84 14.43
C ASP A 128 -36.66 7.49 12.97
N PHE A 129 -37.87 7.78 12.51
CA PHE A 129 -38.37 7.52 11.15
C PHE A 129 -37.31 7.81 10.06
N ALA A 130 -36.37 8.73 10.33
CA ALA A 130 -35.17 9.03 9.56
C ALA A 130 -34.25 7.82 9.26
N ASP A 131 -33.79 7.04 10.25
CA ASP A 131 -32.78 5.99 9.98
C ASP A 131 -33.37 4.80 9.22
N SER A 132 -34.66 4.49 9.43
CA SER A 132 -35.37 3.42 8.70
C SER A 132 -35.42 3.64 7.19
N LYS A 133 -35.48 4.90 6.74
CA LYS A 133 -35.46 5.28 5.32
C LYS A 133 -34.15 4.91 4.64
N TYR A 134 -33.04 4.93 5.39
CA TYR A 134 -31.69 4.76 4.85
C TYR A 134 -31.13 3.36 5.10
N ILE A 135 -31.87 2.43 5.73
CA ILE A 135 -31.42 1.06 5.94
C ILE A 135 -31.15 0.41 4.59
N LEU A 136 -29.92 -0.08 4.41
CA LEU A 136 -29.48 -0.76 3.20
C LEU A 136 -29.37 -2.27 3.41
N HIS A 137 -30.02 -3.01 2.53
CA HIS A 137 -29.85 -4.45 2.40
C HIS A 137 -28.84 -4.81 1.31
N PHE A 138 -28.25 -5.99 1.37
CA PHE A 138 -27.28 -6.44 0.37
C PHE A 138 -27.77 -6.32 -1.09
N ASN A 139 -29.03 -6.67 -1.36
CA ASN A 139 -29.58 -6.62 -2.71
C ASN A 139 -29.74 -5.17 -3.22
N GLN A 140 -30.18 -4.26 -2.36
CA GLN A 140 -30.30 -2.83 -2.71
C GLN A 140 -28.92 -2.22 -2.93
N TYR A 141 -27.92 -2.63 -2.15
CA TYR A 141 -26.56 -2.19 -2.34
C TYR A 141 -26.04 -2.55 -3.75
N VAL A 142 -26.15 -3.82 -4.15
CA VAL A 142 -25.63 -4.29 -5.44
C VAL A 142 -26.42 -3.71 -6.63
N ASN A 143 -27.74 -3.62 -6.53
CA ASN A 143 -28.59 -3.23 -7.66
C ASN A 143 -28.74 -1.71 -7.79
N ASP A 144 -28.76 -0.98 -6.68
CA ASP A 144 -29.06 0.45 -6.68
C ASP A 144 -27.83 1.28 -6.31
N VAL A 145 -27.13 0.96 -5.22
CA VAL A 145 -26.03 1.80 -4.72
C VAL A 145 -24.82 1.73 -5.65
N VAL A 146 -24.36 0.53 -5.99
CA VAL A 146 -23.16 0.34 -6.82
C VAL A 146 -23.31 1.00 -8.21
N PRO A 147 -24.38 0.78 -9.00
CA PRO A 147 -24.50 1.42 -10.32
C PRO A 147 -24.66 2.94 -10.23
N ASN A 148 -25.38 3.44 -9.23
CA ASN A 148 -25.56 4.87 -9.04
C ASN A 148 -24.29 5.57 -8.51
N SER A 149 -23.38 4.83 -7.85
CA SER A 149 -22.13 5.38 -7.31
C SER A 149 -21.20 5.96 -8.39
N TYR A 150 -21.40 5.60 -9.66
CA TYR A 150 -20.70 6.19 -10.81
C TYR A 150 -21.18 7.59 -11.19
N ARG A 151 -22.33 8.03 -10.66
CA ARG A 151 -22.95 9.35 -10.94
C ARG A 151 -23.17 10.19 -9.69
N ARG A 152 -23.17 9.60 -8.49
CA ARG A 152 -23.20 10.34 -7.23
C ARG A 152 -22.41 9.59 -6.15
N PRO A 153 -21.72 10.28 -5.23
CA PRO A 153 -21.13 9.63 -4.07
C PRO A 153 -22.21 9.15 -3.10
N TYR A 154 -21.89 8.10 -2.35
CA TYR A 154 -22.68 7.64 -1.21
C TYR A 154 -21.90 7.76 0.09
N LEU A 155 -22.59 8.15 1.15
CA LEU A 155 -22.10 8.14 2.52
C LEU A 155 -22.88 7.10 3.33
N ILE A 156 -22.18 6.09 3.85
CA ILE A 156 -22.78 4.95 4.53
C ILE A 156 -22.29 4.87 5.98
N LYS A 157 -23.21 4.84 6.94
CA LYS A 157 -22.93 4.59 8.36
C LYS A 157 -23.10 3.10 8.66
N ILE A 158 -22.09 2.51 9.26
CA ILE A 158 -22.13 1.15 9.80
C ILE A 158 -22.39 1.25 11.31
N THR A 159 -23.48 0.65 11.77
CA THR A 159 -23.95 0.73 13.16
C THR A 159 -24.30 -0.66 13.71
N SER A 160 -24.60 -0.73 15.00
CA SER A 160 -25.18 -1.92 15.63
C SER A 160 -26.11 -1.54 16.77
N ASP A 161 -27.05 -2.45 17.08
CA ASP A 161 -28.02 -2.31 18.18
C ASP A 161 -27.38 -2.18 19.58
N TRP A 162 -26.09 -2.44 19.75
CA TRP A 162 -25.39 -2.35 21.04
C TRP A 162 -24.07 -1.58 20.90
N CYS A 163 -24.13 -0.36 20.40
CA CYS A 163 -22.97 0.49 20.14
C CYS A 163 -23.13 1.87 20.78
N PHE A 164 -22.45 2.12 21.90
CA PHE A 164 -22.51 3.41 22.60
C PHE A 164 -21.89 4.54 21.77
N SER A 165 -20.76 4.28 21.12
CA SER A 165 -20.13 5.22 20.20
C SER A 165 -21.04 5.61 19.03
N CYS A 166 -21.95 4.74 18.59
CA CYS A 166 -22.92 5.02 17.54
C CYS A 166 -23.97 6.06 17.99
N ILE A 167 -24.37 6.05 19.27
CA ILE A 167 -25.28 7.04 19.85
C ILE A 167 -24.64 8.43 19.85
N HIS A 168 -23.36 8.51 20.19
CA HIS A 168 -22.65 9.79 20.30
C HIS A 168 -22.51 10.51 18.95
N ILE A 169 -22.34 9.76 17.86
CA ILE A 169 -22.22 10.33 16.52
C ILE A 169 -23.59 10.66 15.89
N GLU A 170 -24.68 10.12 16.44
CA GLU A 170 -26.03 10.22 15.86
C GLU A 170 -26.52 11.66 15.61
N PRO A 171 -26.33 12.63 16.53
CA PRO A 171 -26.75 14.01 16.29
C PRO A 171 -26.02 14.66 15.12
N VAL A 172 -24.69 14.45 15.05
CA VAL A 172 -23.84 14.97 13.96
C VAL A 172 -24.20 14.30 12.64
N TRP A 173 -24.42 12.98 12.65
CA TRP A 173 -24.83 12.21 11.48
C TRP A 173 -26.15 12.72 10.91
N LYS A 174 -27.19 12.94 11.74
CA LYS A 174 -28.48 13.45 11.28
C LYS A 174 -28.38 14.82 10.62
N GLU A 175 -27.62 15.74 11.22
CA GLU A 175 -27.40 17.07 10.64
C GLU A 175 -26.69 16.98 9.27
N VAL A 176 -25.64 16.16 9.17
CA VAL A 176 -24.88 15.96 7.93
C VAL A 176 -25.73 15.28 6.86
N VAL A 177 -26.52 14.26 7.21
CA VAL A 177 -27.41 13.56 6.29
C VAL A 177 -28.41 14.53 5.65
N GLN A 178 -29.02 15.41 6.44
CA GLN A 178 -29.97 16.40 5.92
C GLN A 178 -29.31 17.37 4.92
N GLU A 179 -28.09 17.84 5.22
CA GLU A 179 -27.33 18.70 4.30
C GLU A 179 -26.92 17.92 3.04
N MET A 180 -26.25 16.78 3.18
CA MET A 180 -25.68 16.01 2.07
C MET A 180 -26.75 15.44 1.14
N GLU A 181 -27.88 14.96 1.68
CA GLU A 181 -29.00 14.48 0.86
C GLU A 181 -29.58 15.62 0.01
N SER A 182 -29.66 16.84 0.56
CA SER A 182 -30.15 18.01 -0.20
C SER A 182 -29.23 18.39 -1.37
N LEU A 183 -27.94 18.07 -1.27
CA LEU A 183 -26.95 18.23 -2.33
C LEU A 183 -26.95 17.05 -3.32
N GLY A 184 -27.63 15.95 -2.99
CA GLY A 184 -27.80 14.76 -3.82
C GLY A 184 -26.78 13.66 -3.59
N VAL A 185 -26.08 13.68 -2.45
CA VAL A 185 -25.27 12.55 -1.97
C VAL A 185 -26.23 11.43 -1.55
N GLY A 186 -25.93 10.19 -1.93
CA GLY A 186 -26.70 9.04 -1.49
C GLY A 186 -26.39 8.69 -0.03
N ILE A 187 -27.40 8.37 0.77
CA ILE A 187 -27.22 8.06 2.19
C ILE A 187 -27.58 6.60 2.44
N GLY A 188 -26.76 5.91 3.24
CA GLY A 188 -27.00 4.53 3.64
C GLY A 188 -26.70 4.29 5.12
N VAL A 189 -27.43 3.36 5.71
CA VAL A 189 -27.20 2.86 7.06
C VAL A 189 -27.20 1.34 6.99
N VAL A 190 -26.13 0.71 7.46
CA VAL A 190 -26.03 -0.75 7.54
C VAL A 190 -25.89 -1.12 9.01
N ASP A 191 -26.83 -1.90 9.50
CA ASP A 191 -26.74 -2.49 10.82
C ASP A 191 -26.05 -3.85 10.72
N VAL A 192 -24.90 -3.99 11.38
CA VAL A 192 -24.09 -5.23 11.37
C VAL A 192 -24.84 -6.41 11.99
N GLY A 193 -25.77 -6.14 12.91
CA GLY A 193 -26.61 -7.16 13.55
C GLY A 193 -27.59 -7.81 12.58
N TYR A 194 -28.21 -7.03 11.68
CA TYR A 194 -29.20 -7.53 10.72
C TYR A 194 -28.58 -7.90 9.36
N GLU A 195 -27.65 -7.09 8.85
CA GLU A 195 -27.10 -7.20 7.49
C GLU A 195 -25.60 -7.55 7.50
N ARG A 196 -25.26 -8.60 8.25
CA ARG A 196 -23.88 -9.09 8.42
C ARG A 196 -23.17 -9.41 7.10
N ARG A 197 -23.92 -9.91 6.11
CA ARG A 197 -23.40 -10.19 4.76
C ARG A 197 -22.91 -8.92 4.07
N LEU A 198 -23.70 -7.85 4.13
CA LEU A 198 -23.33 -6.56 3.52
C LEU A 198 -22.17 -5.92 4.28
N ALA A 199 -22.21 -5.93 5.62
CA ALA A 199 -21.10 -5.42 6.44
C ALA A 199 -19.76 -6.12 6.10
N ASN A 200 -19.77 -7.45 5.96
CA ASN A 200 -18.60 -8.21 5.55
C ASN A 200 -18.16 -7.89 4.12
N HIS A 201 -19.09 -7.70 3.19
CA HIS A 201 -18.79 -7.33 1.81
C HIS A 201 -18.13 -5.94 1.71
N LEU A 202 -18.55 -5.01 2.57
CA LEU A 202 -17.98 -3.66 2.67
C LEU A 202 -16.65 -3.62 3.44
N GLY A 203 -16.17 -4.75 4.01
CA GLY A 203 -14.98 -4.80 4.87
C GLY A 203 -15.19 -4.12 6.23
N ALA A 204 -16.43 -3.84 6.63
CA ALA A 204 -16.74 -3.10 7.84
C ALA A 204 -16.98 -4.05 9.03
N HIS A 205 -15.89 -4.38 9.74
CA HIS A 205 -15.93 -5.28 10.88
C HIS A 205 -16.08 -4.57 12.24
N ARG A 206 -16.00 -3.23 12.28
CA ARG A 206 -16.05 -2.41 13.50
C ARG A 206 -17.21 -1.41 13.45
N THR A 207 -17.86 -1.20 14.59
CA THR A 207 -18.93 -0.19 14.74
C THR A 207 -18.54 0.87 15.77
N PRO A 208 -18.78 2.17 15.52
CA PRO A 208 -19.25 2.74 14.27
C PRO A 208 -18.14 2.79 13.21
N SER A 209 -18.51 2.68 11.95
CA SER A 209 -17.63 3.02 10.83
C SER A 209 -18.42 3.86 9.83
N ILE A 210 -17.78 4.86 9.20
CA ILE A 210 -18.39 5.66 8.14
C ILE A 210 -17.61 5.39 6.86
N LEU A 211 -18.34 5.14 5.77
CA LEU A 211 -17.80 4.75 4.49
C LEU A 211 -18.26 5.72 3.40
N GLY A 212 -17.36 6.01 2.46
CA GLY A 212 -17.66 6.70 1.21
C GLY A 212 -17.66 5.70 0.06
N ILE A 213 -18.62 5.81 -0.86
CA ILE A 213 -18.67 4.97 -2.07
C ILE A 213 -18.77 5.81 -3.33
N VAL A 214 -17.78 5.66 -4.22
CA VAL A 214 -17.70 6.32 -5.53
C VAL A 214 -17.15 5.34 -6.56
N ASN A 215 -17.77 5.27 -7.73
CA ASN A 215 -17.40 4.35 -8.83
C ASN A 215 -17.30 2.87 -8.37
N GLY A 216 -18.15 2.45 -7.43
CA GLY A 216 -18.17 1.11 -6.84
C GLY A 216 -17.09 0.87 -5.76
N ARG A 217 -16.23 1.84 -5.49
CA ARG A 217 -15.11 1.70 -4.54
C ARG A 217 -15.50 2.18 -3.16
N VAL A 218 -15.13 1.41 -2.15
CA VAL A 218 -15.37 1.72 -0.73
C VAL A 218 -14.14 2.41 -0.16
N THR A 219 -14.35 3.50 0.57
CA THR A 219 -13.31 4.28 1.24
C THR A 219 -13.72 4.50 2.69
N PHE A 220 -12.79 4.33 3.62
CA PHE A 220 -13.09 4.46 5.04
C PHE A 220 -12.82 5.88 5.52
N PHE A 221 -13.73 6.40 6.35
CA PHE A 221 -13.53 7.66 7.05
C PHE A 221 -12.72 7.42 8.34
N HIS A 222 -11.60 8.14 8.48
CA HIS A 222 -10.65 7.93 9.58
C HIS A 222 -10.56 9.09 10.58
N TYR A 223 -11.20 10.22 10.29
CA TYR A 223 -11.11 11.43 11.13
C TYR A 223 -12.13 11.42 12.27
N ALA A 224 -12.07 12.42 13.15
CA ALA A 224 -13.10 12.65 14.14
C ALA A 224 -14.44 12.96 13.45
N VAL A 225 -15.54 12.37 13.94
CA VAL A 225 -16.87 12.56 13.36
C VAL A 225 -17.38 13.97 13.71
N ALA A 226 -17.11 14.91 12.81
CA ALA A 226 -17.61 16.28 12.83
C ALA A 226 -18.18 16.63 11.46
N LYS A 227 -19.07 17.62 11.43
CA LYS A 227 -19.77 18.06 10.22
C LYS A 227 -18.80 18.45 9.09
N GLU A 228 -17.80 19.26 9.43
CA GLU A 228 -16.81 19.79 8.49
C GLU A 228 -15.95 18.67 7.91
N HIS A 229 -15.52 17.71 8.75
CA HIS A 229 -14.72 16.57 8.32
C HIS A 229 -15.50 15.61 7.42
N LEU A 230 -16.78 15.36 7.72
CA LEU A 230 -17.63 14.53 6.86
C LEU A 230 -17.93 15.19 5.53
N ARG A 231 -18.15 16.51 5.52
CA ARG A 231 -18.30 17.30 4.30
C ARG A 231 -17.02 17.25 3.44
N GLN A 232 -15.87 17.48 4.06
CA GLN A 232 -14.57 17.41 3.37
C GLN A 232 -14.32 16.00 2.82
N PHE A 233 -14.64 14.96 3.60
CA PHE A 233 -14.52 13.58 3.16
C PHE A 233 -15.33 13.33 1.88
N VAL A 234 -16.60 13.74 1.80
CA VAL A 234 -17.41 13.61 0.58
C VAL A 234 -16.80 14.36 -0.60
N GLU A 235 -16.20 15.52 -0.35
CA GLU A 235 -15.50 16.31 -1.38
C GLU A 235 -14.25 15.60 -1.89
N ASP A 236 -13.48 14.97 -1.00
CA ASP A 236 -12.27 14.21 -1.31
C ASP A 236 -12.58 12.90 -2.07
N LEU A 237 -13.79 12.36 -1.94
CA LEU A 237 -14.24 11.21 -2.75
C LEU A 237 -14.35 11.55 -4.24
N LEU A 238 -14.48 12.84 -4.59
CA LEU A 238 -14.68 13.28 -5.95
C LEU A 238 -13.33 13.40 -6.70
N PRO A 239 -13.29 13.06 -8.00
CA PRO A 239 -12.08 13.25 -8.80
C PRO A 239 -11.58 14.70 -8.82
N LEU A 240 -10.26 14.90 -8.71
CA LEU A 240 -9.62 16.23 -8.59
C LEU A 240 -9.88 17.19 -9.76
N ARG A 241 -10.11 16.69 -10.98
CA ARG A 241 -10.28 17.49 -12.21
C ARG A 241 -11.71 17.47 -12.76
N LEU A 242 -12.72 17.58 -11.89
CA LEU A 242 -14.11 17.67 -12.34
C LEU A 242 -14.52 19.06 -12.86
N VAL A 243 -13.96 20.11 -12.26
CA VAL A 243 -14.31 21.51 -12.57
C VAL A 243 -13.03 22.29 -12.77
N GLU A 244 -12.88 22.89 -13.96
CA GLU A 244 -11.72 23.70 -14.29
C GLU A 244 -11.91 25.15 -13.82
N GLN A 245 -10.83 25.75 -13.32
CA GLN A 245 -10.82 27.17 -12.97
C GLN A 245 -10.61 28.01 -14.23
N ILE A 246 -11.49 28.99 -14.45
CA ILE A 246 -11.52 29.80 -15.66
C ILE A 246 -11.06 31.22 -15.37
N THR A 247 -10.18 31.72 -16.23
CA THR A 247 -9.61 33.07 -16.22
C THR A 247 -9.77 33.73 -17.60
N ASP A 248 -9.52 35.04 -17.67
CA ASP A 248 -9.53 35.80 -18.93
C ASP A 248 -8.56 35.22 -19.99
N ALA A 249 -7.52 34.49 -19.57
CA ALA A 249 -6.51 33.91 -20.45
C ALA A 249 -6.92 32.54 -21.03
N ASN A 250 -7.63 31.70 -20.28
CA ASN A 250 -7.88 30.31 -20.66
C ASN A 250 -9.28 30.04 -21.25
N TYR A 251 -10.26 30.92 -21.01
CA TYR A 251 -11.66 30.62 -21.31
C TYR A 251 -11.91 30.31 -22.80
N GLN A 252 -11.19 30.97 -23.71
CA GLN A 252 -11.35 30.75 -25.15
C GLN A 252 -10.89 29.37 -25.57
N GLN A 253 -9.75 28.90 -25.06
CA GLN A 253 -9.25 27.56 -25.33
C GLN A 253 -10.24 26.50 -24.84
N LEU A 254 -10.77 26.70 -23.63
CA LEU A 254 -11.75 25.79 -23.05
C LEU A 254 -13.06 25.79 -23.84
N LEU A 255 -13.61 26.95 -24.19
CA LEU A 255 -14.83 27.00 -25.00
C LEU A 255 -14.62 26.40 -26.38
N ASN A 256 -13.46 26.57 -27.01
CA ASN A 256 -13.20 26.03 -28.33
C ASN A 256 -12.98 24.50 -28.35
N SER A 257 -12.75 23.85 -27.21
CA SER A 257 -12.51 22.39 -27.13
C SER A 257 -13.79 21.52 -27.26
N TRP A 258 -14.95 22.13 -27.52
CA TRP A 258 -16.24 21.43 -27.61
C TRP A 258 -16.25 20.33 -28.68
N HIS A 259 -15.50 20.51 -29.76
CA HIS A 259 -15.44 19.58 -30.88
C HIS A 259 -14.61 18.33 -30.58
N GLU A 260 -13.56 18.46 -29.76
CA GLU A 260 -12.72 17.35 -29.32
C GLU A 260 -13.48 16.46 -28.33
N LEU A 261 -14.13 17.10 -27.35
CA LEU A 261 -14.83 16.44 -26.26
C LEU A 261 -16.26 16.00 -26.63
N ASN A 262 -16.85 16.60 -27.67
CA ASN A 262 -18.26 16.43 -28.06
C ASN A 262 -19.24 16.72 -26.91
N LYS A 263 -18.96 17.76 -26.12
CA LYS A 263 -19.74 18.15 -24.94
C LYS A 263 -19.98 19.67 -24.92
N PRO A 264 -21.16 20.14 -24.50
CA PRO A 264 -21.36 21.52 -24.09
C PRO A 264 -20.54 21.89 -22.85
N HIS A 265 -20.23 23.18 -22.72
CA HIS A 265 -19.51 23.74 -21.57
C HIS A 265 -20.45 24.53 -20.68
N VAL A 266 -20.30 24.36 -19.37
CA VAL A 266 -21.10 25.07 -18.37
C VAL A 266 -20.18 25.86 -17.46
N PHE A 267 -20.37 27.18 -17.41
CA PHE A 267 -19.59 28.09 -16.58
C PHE A 267 -20.45 28.62 -15.45
N LEU A 268 -19.98 28.46 -14.21
CA LEU A 268 -20.59 29.06 -13.03
C LEU A 268 -19.75 30.27 -12.60
N PHE A 269 -20.39 31.43 -12.53
CA PHE A 269 -19.82 32.65 -11.99
C PHE A 269 -20.36 32.83 -10.57
N ASP A 270 -19.47 32.91 -9.59
CA ASP A 270 -19.85 33.13 -8.19
C ASP A 270 -18.76 33.95 -7.45
N GLN A 271 -19.12 34.59 -6.34
CA GLN A 271 -18.20 35.43 -5.55
C GLN A 271 -17.37 34.62 -4.54
N VAL A 272 -17.68 33.33 -4.38
CA VAL A 272 -17.00 32.48 -3.41
C VAL A 272 -15.62 32.08 -3.96
N PRO A 273 -14.52 32.19 -3.19
CA PRO A 273 -13.17 31.88 -3.68
C PRO A 273 -12.89 30.39 -3.94
N GLY A 274 -13.90 29.53 -3.82
CA GLY A 274 -13.80 28.09 -4.04
C GLY A 274 -15.07 27.53 -4.65
N VAL A 275 -14.92 26.47 -5.43
CA VAL A 275 -16.04 25.83 -6.14
C VAL A 275 -17.02 25.23 -5.13
N PRO A 276 -18.30 25.63 -5.12
CA PRO A 276 -19.28 25.07 -4.20
C PRO A 276 -19.44 23.55 -4.37
N LEU A 277 -19.56 22.81 -3.25
CA LEU A 277 -19.72 21.35 -3.27
C LEU A 277 -20.92 20.90 -4.12
N LEU A 278 -22.03 21.65 -4.09
CA LEU A 278 -23.19 21.38 -4.96
C LEU A 278 -22.80 21.32 -6.44
N TYR A 279 -21.96 22.27 -6.89
CA TYR A 279 -21.51 22.35 -8.27
C TYR A 279 -20.54 21.22 -8.63
N LYS A 280 -19.64 20.84 -7.70
CA LYS A 280 -18.77 19.67 -7.87
C LYS A 280 -19.59 18.36 -7.99
N LEU A 281 -20.62 18.19 -7.17
CA LEU A 281 -21.51 17.04 -7.22
C LEU A 281 -22.34 17.01 -8.51
N THR A 282 -22.81 18.16 -9.00
CA THR A 282 -23.49 18.22 -10.31
C THR A 282 -22.53 17.94 -11.46
N ALA A 283 -21.28 18.43 -11.37
CA ALA A 283 -20.24 18.13 -12.35
C ALA A 283 -19.94 16.62 -12.41
N PHE A 284 -19.86 15.97 -11.26
CA PHE A 284 -19.70 14.51 -11.19
C PHE A 284 -20.87 13.75 -11.82
N ALA A 285 -22.12 14.18 -11.55
CA ALA A 285 -23.31 13.53 -12.09
C ALA A 285 -23.46 13.63 -13.61
N TYR A 286 -23.01 14.76 -14.19
CA TYR A 286 -23.12 15.05 -15.62
C TYR A 286 -21.79 14.98 -16.38
N ARG A 287 -20.72 14.44 -15.78
CA ARG A 287 -19.36 14.37 -16.37
C ARG A 287 -19.32 13.72 -17.75
N ASP A 288 -20.24 12.80 -18.04
CA ASP A 288 -20.32 12.09 -19.32
C ASP A 288 -20.90 12.97 -20.44
N TYR A 289 -21.66 14.01 -20.09
CA TYR A 289 -22.44 14.83 -21.03
C TYR A 289 -21.96 16.27 -21.14
N LEU A 290 -21.45 16.86 -20.05
CA LEU A 290 -21.12 18.28 -19.95
C LEU A 290 -19.71 18.46 -19.38
N GLN A 291 -19.03 19.52 -19.84
CA GLN A 291 -17.77 19.98 -19.26
C GLN A 291 -18.03 21.17 -18.35
N PHE A 292 -17.47 21.16 -17.14
CA PHE A 292 -17.76 22.17 -16.13
C PHE A 292 -16.55 23.06 -15.88
N GLY A 293 -16.82 24.36 -15.76
CA GLY A 293 -15.84 25.32 -15.30
C GLY A 293 -16.42 26.32 -14.32
N TYR A 294 -15.53 26.94 -13.55
CA TYR A 294 -15.84 27.87 -12.49
C TYR A 294 -15.07 29.17 -12.67
N VAL A 295 -15.75 30.29 -12.48
CA VAL A 295 -15.18 31.63 -12.54
C VAL A 295 -15.40 32.30 -11.18
N ASP A 296 -14.30 32.55 -10.47
CA ASP A 296 -14.32 33.36 -9.27
C ASP A 296 -14.44 34.85 -9.65
N GLN A 297 -15.53 35.47 -9.21
CA GLN A 297 -15.81 36.88 -9.50
C GLN A 297 -14.93 37.85 -8.69
N GLY A 298 -14.33 37.38 -7.59
CA GLY A 298 -13.47 38.19 -6.72
C GLY A 298 -12.07 38.44 -7.29
N LEU A 299 -11.66 37.69 -8.32
CA LEU A 299 -10.33 37.81 -8.92
C LEU A 299 -10.28 38.92 -9.98
N SER A 300 -9.18 39.68 -10.01
CA SER A 300 -8.92 40.68 -11.05
C SER A 300 -8.81 40.06 -12.45
N GLU A 301 -8.31 38.83 -12.51
CA GLU A 301 -8.09 38.03 -13.73
C GLU A 301 -9.37 37.54 -14.44
N THR A 302 -10.55 37.81 -13.87
CA THR A 302 -11.85 37.42 -14.47
C THR A 302 -12.72 38.62 -14.82
N THR A 303 -12.23 39.84 -14.56
CA THR A 303 -13.02 41.07 -14.69
C THR A 303 -13.42 41.38 -16.13
N ASN A 304 -12.59 41.03 -17.12
CA ASN A 304 -12.95 41.24 -18.53
C ASN A 304 -14.01 40.24 -18.98
N LEU A 305 -13.90 38.98 -18.54
CA LEU A 305 -14.88 37.93 -18.80
C LEU A 305 -16.26 38.29 -18.22
N GLN A 306 -16.29 38.78 -16.98
CA GLN A 306 -17.52 39.24 -16.32
C GLN A 306 -18.20 40.36 -17.12
N LYS A 307 -17.43 41.37 -17.56
CA LYS A 307 -17.95 42.47 -18.39
C LYS A 307 -18.45 41.97 -19.75
N LYS A 308 -17.71 41.06 -20.38
CA LYS A 308 -18.06 40.52 -21.71
C LYS A 308 -19.41 39.83 -21.72
N PHE A 309 -19.71 39.03 -20.71
CA PHE A 309 -20.98 38.31 -20.60
C PHE A 309 -22.05 39.03 -19.77
N ASN A 310 -21.79 40.30 -19.40
CA ASN A 310 -22.70 41.12 -18.61
C ASN A 310 -23.16 40.41 -17.31
N ILE A 311 -22.21 39.80 -16.59
CA ILE A 311 -22.48 39.07 -15.36
C ILE A 311 -22.75 40.05 -14.22
N ASN A 312 -23.86 39.83 -13.52
CA ASN A 312 -24.21 40.60 -12.34
C ASN A 312 -23.61 39.93 -11.09
N SER A 313 -22.94 40.74 -10.27
CA SER A 313 -22.25 40.27 -9.07
C SER A 313 -23.18 39.86 -7.92
N TYR A 314 -24.44 40.32 -7.87
CA TYR A 314 -25.32 40.09 -6.72
C TYR A 314 -25.80 38.65 -6.55
N ALA A 315 -25.76 37.82 -7.60
CA ALA A 315 -26.23 36.44 -7.55
C ALA A 315 -25.41 35.54 -8.50
N PRO A 316 -25.17 34.27 -8.11
CA PRO A 316 -24.45 33.34 -8.95
C PRO A 316 -25.18 33.11 -10.27
N THR A 317 -24.42 33.14 -11.36
CA THR A 317 -24.94 33.04 -12.72
C THR A 317 -24.29 31.86 -13.42
N MET A 318 -25.10 31.01 -14.04
CA MET A 318 -24.62 29.86 -14.78
C MET A 318 -24.95 30.04 -16.26
N LEU A 319 -23.93 29.90 -17.10
CA LEU A 319 -24.00 30.01 -18.55
C LEU A 319 -23.71 28.67 -19.19
N VAL A 320 -24.49 28.29 -20.20
CA VAL A 320 -24.21 27.13 -21.05
C VAL A 320 -23.72 27.62 -22.41
N PHE A 321 -22.60 27.08 -22.86
CA PHE A 321 -22.07 27.25 -24.20
C PHE A 321 -22.17 25.92 -24.94
N LYS A 322 -22.65 25.97 -26.17
CA LYS A 322 -22.68 24.81 -27.07
C LYS A 322 -21.60 25.03 -28.14
N GLU A 323 -21.95 25.04 -29.41
CA GLU A 323 -21.00 25.24 -30.51
C GLU A 323 -20.56 26.71 -30.65
N ASN A 324 -21.38 27.67 -30.18
CA ASN A 324 -21.04 29.09 -30.23
C ASN A 324 -20.36 29.53 -28.92
N ALA A 325 -19.05 29.82 -29.01
CA ALA A 325 -18.26 30.33 -27.89
C ALA A 325 -18.49 31.83 -27.59
N GLN A 326 -19.09 32.59 -28.50
CA GLN A 326 -19.30 34.03 -28.32
C GLN A 326 -20.57 34.34 -27.54
N LYS A 327 -21.61 33.51 -27.69
CA LYS A 327 -22.91 33.74 -27.07
C LYS A 327 -23.37 32.48 -26.32
N PRO A 328 -23.74 32.60 -25.03
CA PRO A 328 -24.30 31.47 -24.30
C PRO A 328 -25.64 31.04 -24.92
N ALA A 329 -25.87 29.73 -24.97
CA ALA A 329 -27.10 29.12 -25.44
C ALA A 329 -28.23 29.24 -24.41
N ASP A 330 -27.90 29.20 -23.13
CA ASP A 330 -28.86 29.30 -22.03
C ASP A 330 -28.21 29.91 -20.78
N ILE A 331 -29.00 30.56 -19.94
CA ILE A 331 -28.55 31.32 -18.77
C ILE A 331 -29.54 31.13 -17.63
N ILE A 332 -29.03 30.83 -16.44
CA ILE A 332 -29.81 30.86 -15.21
C ILE A 332 -29.09 31.68 -14.14
N GLN A 333 -29.82 32.55 -13.46
CA GLN A 333 -29.30 33.37 -12.37
C GLN A 333 -30.29 33.33 -11.20
N ALA A 334 -29.85 32.80 -10.07
CA ALA A 334 -30.65 32.82 -8.84
C ALA A 334 -29.76 32.65 -7.61
N LYS A 335 -30.09 33.37 -6.53
CA LYS A 335 -29.41 33.18 -5.23
C LYS A 335 -29.91 31.90 -4.57
N GLY A 336 -28.99 31.03 -4.16
CA GLY A 336 -29.33 29.78 -3.47
C GLY A 336 -30.05 28.77 -4.38
N MET A 337 -29.60 28.60 -5.63
CA MET A 337 -30.14 27.60 -6.56
C MET A 337 -30.16 26.21 -5.91
N LYS A 338 -31.37 25.65 -5.77
CA LYS A 338 -31.56 24.28 -5.27
C LYS A 338 -31.10 23.29 -6.33
N LYS A 339 -30.65 22.12 -5.89
CA LYS A 339 -30.21 21.01 -6.77
C LYS A 339 -31.22 20.70 -7.88
N GLN A 340 -32.51 20.65 -7.57
CA GLN A 340 -33.56 20.33 -8.55
C GLN A 340 -33.57 21.28 -9.76
N ILE A 341 -33.40 22.59 -9.51
CA ILE A 341 -33.37 23.61 -10.57
C ILE A 341 -32.11 23.44 -11.43
N ILE A 342 -30.97 23.17 -10.78
CA ILE A 342 -29.71 22.91 -11.49
C ILE A 342 -29.85 21.64 -12.34
N ASP A 343 -30.38 20.55 -11.79
CA ASP A 343 -30.56 19.30 -12.53
C ASP A 343 -31.50 19.47 -13.72
N GLU A 344 -32.58 20.24 -13.60
CA GLU A 344 -33.48 20.58 -14.72
C GLU A 344 -32.77 21.39 -15.79
N PHE A 345 -32.01 22.42 -15.38
CA PHE A 345 -31.23 23.26 -16.28
C PHE A 345 -30.17 22.45 -17.06
N MET A 346 -29.44 21.57 -16.36
CA MET A 346 -28.50 20.63 -16.97
C MET A 346 -29.21 19.66 -17.91
N ALA A 347 -30.38 19.15 -17.50
CA ALA A 347 -31.11 18.16 -18.27
C ALA A 347 -31.64 18.69 -19.61
N ASN A 348 -32.01 19.97 -19.65
CA ASN A 348 -32.44 20.65 -20.88
C ASN A 348 -31.26 20.94 -21.82
N ASN A 349 -30.03 21.01 -21.29
CA ASN A 349 -28.84 21.41 -22.00
C ASN A 349 -27.78 20.31 -22.17
N LYS A 350 -28.13 19.03 -21.97
CA LYS A 350 -27.19 17.88 -22.00
C LYS A 350 -26.39 17.73 -23.30
N PHE A 351 -26.92 18.21 -24.42
CA PHE A 351 -26.35 17.96 -25.74
C PHE A 351 -26.05 19.25 -26.48
N LEU A 352 -25.05 19.17 -27.35
CA LEU A 352 -24.80 20.14 -28.41
C LEU A 352 -26.05 20.27 -29.33
N LEU A 353 -26.15 21.34 -30.11
CA LEU A 353 -27.23 21.48 -31.10
C LEU A 353 -27.11 20.41 -32.19
N VAL A 354 -25.88 20.11 -32.60
CA VAL A 354 -25.53 19.07 -33.58
C VAL A 354 -24.36 18.22 -33.03
N PRO A 355 -24.63 17.27 -32.12
CA PRO A 355 -23.60 16.39 -31.56
C PRO A 355 -23.04 15.41 -32.59
N ARG A 356 -21.78 15.00 -32.38
CA ARG A 356 -21.15 13.90 -33.11
C ARG A 356 -21.67 12.56 -32.59
N LEU A 357 -22.03 11.64 -33.47
CA LEU A 357 -22.40 10.28 -33.05
C LEU A 357 -21.16 9.43 -32.78
N VAL A 358 -20.73 9.41 -31.52
CA VAL A 358 -19.49 8.75 -31.11
C VAL A 358 -19.69 7.36 -30.50
N ASN A 359 -20.88 7.07 -29.97
CA ASN A 359 -21.16 5.78 -29.35
C ASN A 359 -22.64 5.40 -29.46
N GLN A 360 -22.93 4.12 -29.24
CA GLN A 360 -24.29 3.57 -29.33
C GLN A 360 -25.25 4.21 -28.32
N LYS A 361 -24.80 4.45 -27.09
CA LYS A 361 -25.63 5.05 -26.02
C LYS A 361 -26.12 6.46 -26.41
N LEU A 362 -25.24 7.29 -26.94
CA LEU A 362 -25.56 8.64 -27.40
C LEU A 362 -26.53 8.59 -28.59
N PHE A 363 -26.35 7.62 -29.50
CA PHE A 363 -27.26 7.42 -30.61
C PHE A 363 -28.65 6.97 -30.17
N ASP A 364 -28.75 6.10 -29.15
CA ASP A 364 -30.02 5.70 -28.55
C ASP A 364 -30.73 6.86 -27.83
N GLU A 365 -29.99 7.76 -27.17
CA GLU A 365 -30.55 8.93 -26.48
C GLU A 365 -31.01 10.03 -27.45
N LEU A 366 -30.23 10.32 -28.50
CA LEU A 366 -30.57 11.34 -29.51
C LEU A 366 -31.65 10.87 -30.48
N CYS A 367 -31.56 9.60 -30.89
CA CYS A 367 -32.43 8.96 -31.87
C CYS A 367 -33.11 7.74 -31.25
N PRO A 368 -34.08 7.95 -30.34
CA PRO A 368 -34.74 6.86 -29.66
C PRO A 368 -35.61 6.06 -30.62
N VAL A 369 -35.72 4.77 -30.34
CA VAL A 369 -36.63 3.86 -31.04
C VAL A 369 -38.07 4.34 -30.87
N LYS A 370 -38.86 4.27 -31.95
CA LYS A 370 -40.28 4.60 -31.96
C LYS A 370 -41.03 3.86 -30.83
N GLN A 371 -41.46 4.60 -29.80
CA GLN A 371 -42.27 4.07 -28.70
C GLN A 371 -43.78 4.12 -29.02
N PHE A 372 -44.26 5.21 -29.65
CA PHE A 372 -45.69 5.41 -29.99
C PHE A 372 -45.86 6.25 -31.26
N HIS A 373 -46.95 6.07 -32.00
CA HIS A 373 -47.22 6.80 -33.27
C HIS A 373 -47.29 8.33 -33.13
N ARG A 374 -47.61 8.87 -31.94
CA ARG A 374 -47.73 10.31 -31.65
C ARG A 374 -46.43 10.98 -31.18
N ARG A 375 -45.36 10.21 -30.89
CA ARG A 375 -44.06 10.72 -30.39
C ARG A 375 -42.92 10.23 -31.29
N ARG A 376 -43.09 10.39 -32.61
CA ARG A 376 -42.01 10.08 -33.55
C ARG A 376 -40.91 11.11 -33.38
N LYS A 377 -39.67 10.65 -33.31
CA LYS A 377 -38.50 11.51 -33.39
C LYS A 377 -37.71 11.11 -34.62
N TYR A 378 -37.31 12.12 -35.38
CA TYR A 378 -36.51 11.94 -36.59
C TYR A 378 -35.12 12.48 -36.35
N CYS A 379 -34.13 11.78 -36.87
CA CYS A 379 -32.76 12.22 -36.82
C CYS A 379 -32.27 12.59 -38.21
N VAL A 380 -31.71 13.78 -38.32
CA VAL A 380 -31.08 14.29 -39.54
C VAL A 380 -29.58 14.17 -39.33
N LEU A 381 -28.96 13.24 -40.06
CA LEU A 381 -27.54 12.98 -40.00
C LEU A 381 -26.81 13.63 -41.16
N LEU A 382 -25.76 14.38 -40.85
CA LEU A 382 -24.76 14.79 -41.81
C LEU A 382 -23.62 13.77 -41.82
N LEU A 383 -23.42 13.13 -42.97
CA LEU A 383 -22.29 12.23 -43.22
C LEU A 383 -21.19 13.04 -43.90
N THR A 384 -20.07 13.28 -43.19
CA THR A 384 -18.96 14.12 -43.66
C THR A 384 -17.62 13.38 -43.61
N GLY A 385 -16.68 13.79 -44.46
CA GLY A 385 -15.28 13.36 -44.39
C GLY A 385 -14.57 13.91 -43.14
N ASP A 386 -13.37 13.38 -42.89
CA ASP A 386 -12.56 13.65 -41.69
C ASP A 386 -11.74 14.95 -41.81
N GLU A 387 -11.65 15.55 -43.00
CA GLU A 387 -10.88 16.77 -43.22
C GLU A 387 -11.76 18.01 -43.07
N GLU A 388 -11.44 18.77 -42.02
CA GLU A 388 -12.05 19.98 -41.50
C GLU A 388 -13.55 19.90 -41.10
N PRO A 389 -13.87 19.93 -39.79
CA PRO A 389 -15.25 20.16 -39.33
C PRO A 389 -15.86 21.49 -39.84
N PHE A 390 -15.07 22.30 -40.55
CA PHE A 390 -15.37 23.63 -41.06
C PHE A 390 -15.28 23.76 -42.59
N ALA A 391 -15.43 22.68 -43.35
CA ALA A 391 -15.86 22.84 -44.74
C ALA A 391 -17.11 23.76 -44.74
N SER A 392 -17.17 24.76 -45.62
CA SER A 392 -18.24 25.77 -45.61
C SER A 392 -19.64 25.16 -45.56
N GLY A 393 -19.84 24.01 -46.24
CA GLY A 393 -21.08 23.25 -46.17
C GLY A 393 -21.45 22.77 -44.76
N ASN A 394 -20.49 22.30 -43.95
CA ASN A 394 -20.76 21.81 -42.59
C ASN A 394 -21.18 22.95 -41.66
N GLN A 395 -20.53 24.13 -41.78
CA GLN A 395 -20.93 25.33 -41.04
C GLN A 395 -22.36 25.75 -41.35
N GLU A 396 -22.74 25.69 -42.63
CA GLU A 396 -24.11 26.00 -43.06
C GLU A 396 -25.14 24.96 -42.56
N PHE A 397 -24.73 23.71 -42.36
CA PHE A 397 -25.58 22.71 -41.71
C PHE A 397 -25.81 23.03 -40.23
N PHE A 398 -24.75 23.46 -39.51
CA PHE A 398 -24.88 23.87 -38.11
C PHE A 398 -25.76 25.13 -37.96
N SER A 399 -25.59 26.12 -38.85
CA SER A 399 -26.42 27.33 -38.87
C SER A 399 -27.89 26.97 -39.14
N PHE A 400 -28.14 26.08 -40.11
CA PHE A 400 -29.46 25.56 -40.43
C PHE A 400 -30.11 24.85 -39.25
N ALA A 401 -29.37 23.94 -38.60
CA ALA A 401 -29.85 23.17 -37.47
C ALA A 401 -30.21 24.08 -36.28
N SER A 402 -29.40 25.10 -36.00
CA SER A 402 -29.64 26.05 -34.91
C SER A 402 -30.98 26.80 -35.07
N THR A 403 -31.36 27.11 -36.31
CA THR A 403 -32.59 27.84 -36.63
C THR A 403 -33.82 26.92 -36.65
N ASN A 404 -33.62 25.62 -36.87
CA ASN A 404 -34.70 24.64 -37.11
C ASN A 404 -34.83 23.58 -36.01
N THR A 405 -34.31 23.84 -34.82
CA THR A 405 -34.47 22.95 -33.66
C THR A 405 -35.95 22.87 -33.25
N LYS A 406 -36.61 21.74 -33.57
CA LYS A 406 -37.97 21.41 -33.14
C LYS A 406 -37.92 20.12 -32.32
N GLU A 407 -38.78 19.94 -31.32
CA GLU A 407 -38.72 18.75 -30.43
C GLU A 407 -38.77 17.39 -31.15
N VAL A 408 -39.34 17.38 -32.34
CA VAL A 408 -39.55 16.19 -33.19
C VAL A 408 -38.29 15.82 -34.00
N VAL A 409 -37.39 16.77 -34.26
CA VAL A 409 -36.24 16.59 -35.15
C VAL A 409 -34.95 16.87 -34.39
N ARG A 410 -34.00 15.93 -34.43
CA ARG A 410 -32.66 16.10 -33.88
C ARG A 410 -31.64 16.04 -35.01
N PHE A 411 -30.66 16.93 -34.95
CA PHE A 411 -29.56 17.00 -35.91
C PHE A 411 -28.34 16.36 -35.27
N ALA A 412 -27.56 15.62 -36.04
CA ALA A 412 -26.27 15.08 -35.61
C ALA A 412 -25.37 14.90 -36.83
N TYR A 413 -24.08 14.66 -36.61
CA TYR A 413 -23.14 14.37 -37.69
C TYR A 413 -22.26 13.16 -37.38
N VAL A 414 -21.73 12.57 -38.44
CA VAL A 414 -20.93 11.34 -38.39
C VAL A 414 -19.73 11.49 -39.32
N TYR A 415 -18.54 11.12 -38.82
CA TYR A 415 -17.35 10.98 -39.64
C TYR A 415 -17.38 9.65 -40.38
N LYS A 416 -17.36 9.71 -41.71
CA LYS A 416 -17.43 8.51 -42.56
C LYS A 416 -16.33 7.51 -42.21
N ARG A 417 -15.09 7.98 -41.95
CA ARG A 417 -13.97 7.09 -41.67
C ARG A 417 -14.10 6.32 -40.35
N LEU A 418 -14.69 6.94 -39.33
CA LEU A 418 -14.79 6.35 -37.99
C LEU A 418 -15.98 5.38 -37.86
N GLN A 419 -17.06 5.64 -38.62
CA GLN A 419 -18.29 4.85 -38.60
C GLN A 419 -18.63 4.24 -39.97
N GLN A 420 -17.63 3.68 -40.66
CA GLN A 420 -17.78 3.11 -42.02
C GLN A 420 -19.00 2.17 -42.17
N PRO A 421 -19.24 1.18 -41.28
CA PRO A 421 -20.34 0.23 -41.47
C PRO A 421 -21.72 0.90 -41.52
N LEU A 422 -21.91 1.98 -40.73
CA LEU A 422 -23.15 2.75 -40.75
C LEU A 422 -23.26 3.53 -42.06
N CYS A 423 -22.19 4.22 -42.45
CA CYS A 423 -22.17 5.04 -43.66
C CYS A 423 -22.39 4.21 -44.92
N ASP A 424 -21.80 3.03 -45.02
CA ASP A 424 -21.97 2.12 -46.16
C ASP A 424 -23.44 1.73 -46.38
N ILE A 425 -24.16 1.43 -45.30
CA ILE A 425 -25.60 1.07 -45.35
C ILE A 425 -26.46 2.28 -45.70
N LEU A 426 -26.17 3.46 -45.14
CA LEU A 426 -26.92 4.68 -45.41
C LEU A 426 -26.63 5.26 -46.80
N MET A 427 -25.50 4.90 -47.40
CA MET A 427 -25.07 5.30 -48.74
C MET A 427 -25.31 4.24 -49.81
N GLN A 428 -25.84 3.06 -49.46
CA GLN A 428 -26.03 1.97 -50.41
C GLN A 428 -26.85 2.44 -51.61
N LYS A 429 -26.16 2.44 -52.76
CA LYS A 429 -26.68 2.80 -54.08
C LYS A 429 -27.82 1.84 -54.43
N GLN A 430 -28.94 2.41 -54.88
CA GLN A 430 -29.95 1.63 -55.59
C GLN A 430 -29.28 0.98 -56.80
N ASP A 431 -29.32 -0.35 -56.86
CA ASP A 431 -28.62 -1.21 -57.80
C ASP A 431 -29.24 -1.13 -59.21
N ASN A 432 -29.22 0.06 -59.82
CA ASN A 432 -29.61 0.29 -61.21
C ASN A 432 -28.36 0.51 -62.06
N GLY A 433 -27.51 -0.51 -62.20
CA GLY A 433 -26.67 -0.80 -63.38
C GLY A 433 -25.87 0.33 -64.05
N GLN A 434 -25.64 1.48 -63.41
CA GLN A 434 -24.86 2.58 -63.95
C GLN A 434 -23.61 2.76 -63.10
N SER A 435 -22.47 2.50 -63.75
CA SER A 435 -21.12 2.81 -63.26
C SER A 435 -21.07 4.22 -62.66
N PRO A 436 -20.32 4.45 -61.57
CA PRO A 436 -20.21 5.77 -60.96
C PRO A 436 -19.65 6.77 -61.98
N THR A 437 -20.45 7.76 -62.36
CA THR A 437 -19.92 8.95 -63.04
C THR A 437 -18.93 9.62 -62.07
N GLN A 438 -17.75 9.98 -62.58
CA GLN A 438 -16.66 10.63 -61.81
C GLN A 438 -17.10 11.87 -61.01
N VAL A 439 -18.25 12.46 -61.35
CA VAL A 439 -18.87 13.61 -60.65
C VAL A 439 -19.44 13.23 -59.28
N GLN A 440 -19.77 11.96 -59.04
CA GLN A 440 -20.39 11.49 -57.79
C GLN A 440 -19.37 11.08 -56.72
N LEU A 441 -18.10 10.98 -57.09
CA LEU A 441 -16.95 10.88 -56.19
C LEU A 441 -16.52 12.26 -55.64
N ILE A 442 -17.14 13.35 -56.09
CA ILE A 442 -16.73 14.73 -55.76
C ILE A 442 -17.48 15.30 -54.54
N PHE A 443 -18.62 14.72 -54.15
CA PHE A 443 -19.38 15.22 -52.98
C PHE A 443 -19.15 14.33 -51.75
N ASP A 444 -18.23 14.76 -50.89
CA ASP A 444 -17.87 14.09 -49.64
C ASP A 444 -18.93 14.22 -48.52
N THR A 445 -19.97 15.02 -48.73
CA THR A 445 -20.97 15.37 -47.70
C THR A 445 -22.38 15.00 -48.14
N THR A 446 -23.12 14.27 -47.30
CA THR A 446 -24.50 13.83 -47.60
C THR A 446 -25.39 13.95 -46.36
N VAL A 447 -26.62 14.44 -46.55
CA VAL A 447 -27.61 14.51 -45.47
C VAL A 447 -28.61 13.36 -45.59
N VAL A 448 -28.85 12.67 -44.47
CA VAL A 448 -29.76 11.53 -44.37
C VAL A 448 -30.77 11.77 -43.26
N ILE A 449 -32.05 11.59 -43.55
CA ILE A 449 -33.11 11.60 -42.53
C ILE A 449 -33.43 10.16 -42.15
N LEU A 450 -33.44 9.84 -40.85
CA LEU A 450 -33.70 8.49 -40.34
C LEU A 450 -34.76 8.47 -39.22
N GLU A 451 -35.48 7.35 -39.16
CA GLU A 451 -36.40 6.97 -38.08
C GLU A 451 -36.07 5.53 -37.62
N ARG A 452 -35.78 5.33 -36.33
CA ARG A 452 -35.54 3.99 -35.76
C ARG A 452 -36.83 3.32 -35.32
N ARG A 453 -37.03 2.07 -35.73
CA ARG A 453 -38.29 1.32 -35.51
C ARG A 453 -38.21 0.26 -34.42
N ASN A 454 -37.08 -0.40 -34.23
CA ASN A 454 -36.90 -1.37 -33.15
C ASN A 454 -35.53 -1.21 -32.47
N ALA A 455 -35.40 -1.81 -31.28
CA ALA A 455 -34.13 -1.85 -30.53
C ALA A 455 -33.06 -2.70 -31.23
N ALA A 456 -33.47 -3.64 -32.09
CA ALA A 456 -32.57 -4.47 -32.90
C ALA A 456 -31.94 -3.73 -34.10
N GLY A 457 -32.11 -2.41 -34.21
CA GLY A 457 -31.41 -1.59 -35.21
C GLY A 457 -32.13 -1.38 -36.55
N LYS A 458 -33.35 -1.90 -36.75
CA LYS A 458 -34.17 -1.63 -37.95
C LYS A 458 -34.54 -0.14 -38.00
N ALA A 459 -34.17 0.52 -39.08
CA ALA A 459 -34.46 1.92 -39.33
C ALA A 459 -35.01 2.14 -40.74
N PHE A 460 -35.89 3.14 -40.87
CA PHE A 460 -36.25 3.71 -42.16
C PHE A 460 -35.44 4.97 -42.40
N PHE A 461 -34.92 5.15 -43.60
CA PHE A 461 -34.13 6.33 -43.93
C PHE A 461 -34.36 6.82 -45.36
N LYS A 462 -34.00 8.08 -45.59
CA LYS A 462 -34.00 8.70 -46.91
C LYS A 462 -32.76 9.59 -47.05
N PRO A 463 -31.85 9.32 -48.00
CA PRO A 463 -30.82 10.28 -48.37
C PRO A 463 -31.49 11.45 -49.11
N VAL A 464 -31.15 12.69 -48.75
CA VAL A 464 -31.76 13.89 -49.37
C VAL A 464 -31.05 14.20 -50.68
N THR A 465 -29.75 14.50 -50.63
CA THR A 465 -28.80 14.67 -51.76
C THR A 465 -27.40 15.02 -51.20
N ALA A 466 -26.40 15.18 -52.07
CA ALA A 466 -25.14 15.83 -51.75
C ALA A 466 -25.38 17.22 -51.13
N TRP A 467 -24.66 17.56 -50.06
CA TRP A 467 -24.86 18.80 -49.31
C TRP A 467 -23.66 19.73 -49.50
N ASN A 468 -23.86 20.89 -50.12
CA ASN A 468 -22.82 21.91 -50.26
C ASN A 468 -23.11 23.17 -49.41
N GLY A 469 -24.26 23.23 -48.74
CA GLY A 469 -24.67 24.36 -47.90
C GLY A 469 -25.31 25.53 -48.67
N SER A 470 -25.61 25.37 -49.97
CA SER A 470 -26.32 26.36 -50.77
C SER A 470 -27.73 26.66 -50.23
N GLU A 471 -28.27 27.84 -50.54
CA GLU A 471 -29.64 28.19 -50.15
C GLU A 471 -30.69 27.26 -50.76
N GLU A 472 -30.43 26.70 -51.95
CA GLU A 472 -31.28 25.69 -52.58
C GLU A 472 -31.32 24.38 -51.76
N ASP A 473 -30.16 23.91 -51.28
CA ASP A 473 -30.06 22.72 -50.42
C ASP A 473 -30.81 22.92 -49.10
N LYS A 474 -30.69 24.11 -48.50
CA LYS A 474 -31.40 24.48 -47.26
C LYS A 474 -32.91 24.46 -47.46
N GLN A 475 -33.42 25.09 -48.53
CA GLN A 475 -34.85 25.09 -48.85
C GLN A 475 -35.37 23.67 -49.12
N ARG A 476 -34.61 22.86 -49.87
CA ARG A 476 -34.98 21.47 -50.15
C ARG A 476 -35.05 20.63 -48.88
N LEU A 477 -34.10 20.79 -47.96
CA LEU A 477 -34.13 20.09 -46.67
C LEU A 477 -35.33 20.51 -45.82
N LEU A 478 -35.68 21.81 -45.80
CA LEU A 478 -36.89 22.30 -45.14
C LEU A 478 -38.15 21.67 -45.71
N ASP A 479 -38.29 21.68 -47.04
CA ASP A 479 -39.44 21.10 -47.72
C ASP A 479 -39.59 19.61 -47.38
N GLN A 480 -38.48 18.85 -47.38
CA GLN A 480 -38.49 17.44 -46.98
C GLN A 480 -38.92 17.26 -45.51
N LEU A 481 -38.42 18.08 -44.59
CA LEU A 481 -38.79 18.02 -43.18
C LEU A 481 -40.26 18.40 -42.94
N GLU A 482 -40.80 19.35 -43.71
CA GLU A 482 -42.22 19.70 -43.66
C GLU A 482 -43.12 18.63 -44.26
N GLN A 483 -42.71 18.04 -45.39
CA GLN A 483 -43.42 16.94 -46.01
C GLN A 483 -43.48 15.72 -45.08
N LEU A 484 -42.38 15.43 -44.37
CA LEU A 484 -42.26 14.33 -43.43
C LEU A 484 -43.12 14.49 -42.16
N LYS A 485 -43.49 15.73 -41.82
CA LYS A 485 -44.53 15.96 -40.79
C LYS A 485 -45.92 15.58 -41.25
N LYS A 486 -46.21 15.76 -42.55
CA LYS A 486 -47.53 15.45 -43.14
C LYS A 486 -47.65 13.96 -43.44
N ASP A 487 -46.61 13.37 -44.02
CA ASP A 487 -46.59 11.96 -44.41
C ASP A 487 -45.27 11.28 -44.01
N PRO A 488 -45.29 10.35 -43.05
CA PRO A 488 -44.09 9.63 -42.63
C PRO A 488 -43.70 8.49 -43.58
N SER A 489 -44.50 8.17 -44.60
CA SER A 489 -44.15 7.15 -45.61
C SER A 489 -43.06 7.59 -46.58
N ILE A 490 -42.64 8.86 -46.50
CA ILE A 490 -41.57 9.45 -47.31
C ILE A 490 -40.23 8.75 -47.11
N LEU A 491 -40.01 8.08 -45.97
CA LEU A 491 -38.81 7.28 -45.73
C LEU A 491 -38.91 5.97 -46.52
N THR A 492 -38.27 5.95 -47.69
CA THR A 492 -38.42 4.86 -48.67
C THR A 492 -37.54 3.64 -48.41
N HIS A 493 -36.39 3.81 -47.76
CA HIS A 493 -35.42 2.73 -47.57
C HIS A 493 -35.53 2.16 -46.17
N ASP A 494 -35.49 0.83 -46.05
CA ASP A 494 -35.32 0.15 -44.77
C ASP A 494 -34.01 -0.62 -44.71
N ALA A 495 -33.32 -0.53 -43.57
CA ALA A 495 -32.10 -1.27 -43.32
C ALA A 495 -31.95 -1.63 -41.84
N MET A 496 -31.10 -2.60 -41.57
CA MET A 496 -30.65 -2.94 -40.23
C MET A 496 -29.34 -2.21 -39.96
N LEU A 497 -29.37 -1.22 -39.06
CA LEU A 497 -28.19 -0.43 -38.72
C LEU A 497 -27.25 -1.24 -37.81
N PRO A 498 -25.93 -1.20 -38.06
CA PRO A 498 -24.94 -1.81 -37.18
C PRO A 498 -24.82 -1.01 -35.88
N GLU A 499 -24.26 -1.63 -34.85
CA GLU A 499 -23.88 -0.92 -33.63
C GLU A 499 -22.72 0.05 -33.93
N LEU A 500 -22.79 1.24 -33.32
CA LEU A 500 -21.74 2.25 -33.51
C LEU A 500 -20.45 1.88 -32.78
N ASN A 501 -19.32 2.13 -33.44
CA ASN A 501 -18.02 2.05 -32.83
C ASN A 501 -17.88 3.13 -31.75
N ASN A 502 -17.35 2.80 -30.58
CA ASN A 502 -17.09 3.79 -29.54
C ASN A 502 -15.75 4.49 -29.77
N GLU A 503 -15.75 5.69 -30.36
CA GLU A 503 -14.49 6.38 -30.72
C GLU A 503 -13.69 6.82 -29.49
N PHE A 504 -14.36 7.04 -28.36
CA PHE A 504 -13.70 7.40 -27.09
C PHE A 504 -13.35 6.19 -26.23
N ALA A 505 -13.69 4.98 -26.64
CA ALA A 505 -13.15 3.80 -26.00
C ALA A 505 -11.66 3.75 -26.29
N SER A 506 -10.85 3.94 -25.26
CA SER A 506 -9.42 3.69 -25.36
C SER A 506 -9.19 2.29 -25.94
N VAL A 507 -8.23 2.18 -26.87
CA VAL A 507 -7.82 0.89 -27.46
C VAL A 507 -7.71 -0.13 -26.32
N PHE A 508 -8.23 -1.34 -26.49
CA PHE A 508 -8.33 -2.38 -25.46
C PHE A 508 -7.11 -2.45 -24.51
N LEU A 509 -5.90 -2.29 -25.06
CA LEU A 509 -4.63 -2.21 -24.34
C LEU A 509 -4.52 -1.04 -23.35
N ILE A 510 -4.93 0.16 -23.76
CA ILE A 510 -4.93 1.36 -22.91
C ILE A 510 -5.97 1.23 -21.81
N ARG A 511 -7.14 0.63 -22.09
CA ARG A 511 -8.13 0.30 -21.05
C ARG A 511 -7.58 -0.68 -20.02
N TRP A 512 -6.80 -1.67 -20.47
CA TRP A 512 -6.10 -2.60 -19.58
C TRP A 512 -5.00 -1.91 -18.77
N ILE A 513 -4.23 -1.00 -19.37
CA ILE A 513 -3.18 -0.24 -18.68
C ILE A 513 -3.79 0.69 -17.64
N TYR A 514 -4.89 1.39 -17.96
CA TYR A 514 -5.59 2.22 -16.98
C TYR A 514 -6.26 1.38 -15.90
N ALA A 515 -6.92 0.27 -16.24
CA ALA A 515 -7.49 -0.64 -15.24
C ALA A 515 -6.40 -1.24 -14.34
N PHE A 516 -5.24 -1.58 -14.90
CA PHE A 516 -4.10 -2.09 -14.14
C PHE A 516 -3.45 -0.98 -13.29
N SER A 517 -3.34 0.24 -13.80
CA SER A 517 -2.84 1.40 -13.07
C SER A 517 -3.78 1.78 -11.94
N ASP A 518 -5.08 1.78 -12.18
CA ASP A 518 -6.11 2.04 -11.17
C ASP A 518 -6.10 0.92 -10.12
N TYR A 519 -5.98 -0.34 -10.54
CA TYR A 519 -5.83 -1.48 -9.63
C TYR A 519 -4.54 -1.38 -8.80
N LEU A 520 -3.41 -1.00 -9.41
CA LEU A 520 -2.14 -0.84 -8.71
C LEU A 520 -2.20 0.36 -7.75
N SER A 521 -2.84 1.46 -8.16
CA SER A 521 -3.13 2.61 -7.31
C SER A 521 -4.02 2.22 -6.12
N GLU A 522 -5.07 1.42 -6.35
CA GLU A 522 -5.96 0.90 -5.31
C GLU A 522 -5.20 0.01 -4.33
N VAL A 523 -4.38 -0.92 -4.83
CA VAL A 523 -3.53 -1.77 -3.99
C VAL A 523 -2.55 -0.92 -3.19
N ILE A 524 -1.95 0.10 -3.79
CA ILE A 524 -1.03 1.01 -3.10
C ILE A 524 -1.75 1.83 -2.03
N ASP A 525 -2.92 2.41 -2.32
CA ASP A 525 -3.69 3.19 -1.36
C ASP A 525 -4.27 2.34 -0.23
N ASP A 526 -4.77 1.14 -0.51
CA ASP A 526 -5.23 0.21 0.51
C ASP A 526 -4.08 -0.27 1.42
N ILE A 527 -2.90 -0.50 0.85
CA ILE A 527 -1.69 -0.88 1.60
C ILE A 527 -1.14 0.30 2.43
N LEU A 528 -1.09 1.51 1.86
CA LEU A 528 -0.45 2.67 2.49
C LEU A 528 -1.37 3.40 3.47
N HIS A 529 -2.66 3.55 3.16
CA HIS A 529 -3.56 4.44 3.89
C HIS A 529 -4.61 3.70 4.75
N ASN A 530 -5.20 2.61 4.25
CA ASN A 530 -6.32 1.96 4.95
C ASN A 530 -5.86 0.92 6.00
N ASN A 531 -4.78 0.18 5.74
CA ASN A 531 -4.36 -0.96 6.57
C ASN A 531 -2.92 -0.91 7.11
N TRP A 532 -2.27 0.26 7.14
CA TRP A 532 -0.85 0.38 7.57
C TRP A 532 -0.54 -0.30 8.92
N ARG A 533 -1.49 -0.24 9.87
CA ARG A 533 -1.38 -0.91 11.18
C ARG A 533 -1.39 -2.45 11.08
N GLU A 534 -2.15 -3.01 10.15
CA GLU A 534 -2.26 -4.47 9.94
C GLU A 534 -1.15 -5.01 9.02
N MET A 535 -0.52 -4.13 8.23
CA MET A 535 0.58 -4.47 7.32
C MET A 535 1.97 -4.43 7.98
N MET A 536 2.10 -3.86 9.18
CA MET A 536 3.36 -3.79 9.92
C MET A 536 4.06 -5.16 10.12
N PRO A 537 3.35 -6.27 10.41
CA PRO A 537 3.96 -7.60 10.52
C PRO A 537 4.47 -8.13 9.18
N LEU A 538 3.75 -7.88 8.08
CA LEU A 538 4.13 -8.28 6.72
C LEU A 538 5.36 -7.49 6.24
N LEU A 539 5.37 -6.18 6.45
CA LEU A 539 6.53 -5.34 6.17
C LEU A 539 7.73 -5.77 7.02
N SER A 540 7.53 -6.05 8.31
CA SER A 540 8.58 -6.58 9.18
C SER A 540 9.15 -7.91 8.67
N LEU A 541 8.30 -8.81 8.17
CA LEU A 541 8.71 -10.09 7.59
C LEU A 541 9.50 -9.89 6.30
N ILE A 542 9.05 -9.01 5.41
CA ILE A 542 9.74 -8.68 4.15
C ILE A 542 11.10 -8.02 4.45
N PHE A 543 11.14 -7.03 5.34
CA PHE A 543 12.39 -6.40 5.77
C PHE A 543 13.34 -7.40 6.42
N SER A 544 12.83 -8.33 7.24
CA SER A 544 13.64 -9.40 7.84
C SER A 544 14.20 -10.35 6.76
N ALA A 545 13.39 -10.75 5.79
CA ALA A 545 13.81 -11.60 4.68
C ALA A 545 14.86 -10.91 3.80
N LEU A 546 14.66 -9.63 3.46
CA LEU A 546 15.62 -8.83 2.71
C LEU A 546 16.92 -8.61 3.49
N PHE A 547 16.82 -8.39 4.81
CA PHE A 547 17.99 -8.25 5.68
C PHE A 547 18.79 -9.56 5.76
N ILE A 548 18.13 -10.72 5.81
CA ILE A 548 18.79 -12.03 5.76
C ILE A 548 19.45 -12.24 4.39
N LEU A 549 18.74 -11.99 3.29
CA LEU A 549 19.28 -12.11 1.93
C LEU A 549 20.49 -11.19 1.73
N PHE A 550 20.38 -9.91 2.08
CA PHE A 550 21.47 -8.95 1.96
C PHE A 550 22.62 -9.27 2.92
N GLY A 551 22.30 -9.68 4.16
CA GLY A 551 23.28 -10.10 5.15
C GLY A 551 24.11 -11.30 4.68
N THR A 552 23.49 -12.30 4.05
CA THR A 552 24.21 -13.44 3.47
C THR A 552 25.11 -13.02 2.31
N VAL A 553 24.65 -12.15 1.41
CA VAL A 553 25.45 -11.64 0.28
C VAL A 553 26.64 -10.81 0.77
N VAL A 554 26.46 -9.97 1.78
CA VAL A 554 27.54 -9.17 2.40
C VAL A 554 28.54 -10.08 3.11
N ILE A 555 28.09 -11.04 3.92
CA ILE A 555 28.99 -11.99 4.59
C ILE A 555 29.81 -12.77 3.56
N GLN A 556 29.20 -13.20 2.47
CA GLN A 556 29.86 -13.95 1.41
C GLN A 556 30.83 -13.09 0.58
N ALA A 557 30.54 -11.80 0.41
CA ALA A 557 31.42 -10.84 -0.25
C ALA A 557 32.65 -10.44 0.59
N PHE A 558 32.53 -10.48 1.93
CA PHE A 558 33.61 -10.09 2.85
C PHE A 558 34.34 -11.27 3.52
N SER A 559 33.82 -12.49 3.46
CA SER A 559 34.53 -13.70 3.89
C SER A 559 35.58 -14.10 2.84
N ARG A 560 36.80 -13.54 2.95
CA ARG A 560 37.95 -14.02 2.18
C ARG A 560 38.35 -15.41 2.68
N ALA A 561 38.47 -16.38 1.76
CA ALA A 561 39.09 -17.68 2.06
C ALA A 561 40.56 -17.49 2.51
N PRO A 562 41.05 -18.26 3.50
CA PRO A 562 42.43 -18.12 3.97
C PRO A 562 43.43 -18.54 2.89
N LYS A 563 44.44 -17.71 2.63
CA LYS A 563 45.55 -18.00 1.71
C LYS A 563 46.43 -19.12 2.30
N LYS A 564 46.76 -20.14 1.51
CA LYS A 564 47.67 -21.23 1.91
C LYS A 564 49.06 -20.69 2.27
N ASN A 565 49.66 -21.25 3.33
CA ASN A 565 51.04 -21.03 3.85
C ASN A 565 51.28 -19.76 4.70
N PHE A 566 50.38 -19.41 5.63
CA PHE A 566 50.64 -18.33 6.60
C PHE A 566 50.40 -18.82 8.04
N VAL A 567 51.34 -18.54 8.94
CA VAL A 567 51.19 -18.72 10.40
C VAL A 567 51.01 -17.34 11.01
N GLU A 568 49.90 -17.12 11.71
CA GLU A 568 49.70 -15.89 12.46
C GLU A 568 50.48 -15.98 13.79
N VAL A 569 51.57 -15.21 13.89
CA VAL A 569 52.36 -15.09 15.14
C VAL A 569 52.17 -13.67 15.67
N THR A 570 51.66 -13.56 16.90
CA THR A 570 51.34 -12.27 17.54
C THR A 570 52.45 -11.79 18.48
N GLU A 571 52.75 -10.49 18.49
CA GLU A 571 53.65 -9.91 19.51
C GLU A 571 52.90 -9.89 20.86
N LEU A 572 53.50 -10.41 21.92
CA LEU A 572 52.98 -10.26 23.28
C LEU A 572 53.32 -8.86 23.77
N THR A 573 52.34 -7.98 23.70
CA THR A 573 52.35 -6.64 24.29
C THR A 573 51.42 -6.63 25.50
N ASP A 574 51.46 -5.56 26.30
CA ASP A 574 50.48 -5.22 27.35
C ASP A 574 49.02 -5.58 26.99
N ILE A 575 48.58 -5.22 25.79
CA ILE A 575 47.22 -5.45 25.30
C ILE A 575 46.95 -6.93 25.02
N THR A 576 47.86 -7.62 24.33
CA THR A 576 47.67 -9.01 23.89
C THR A 576 48.04 -10.04 24.96
N TYR A 577 48.81 -9.66 25.97
CA TYR A 577 49.24 -10.54 27.07
C TYR A 577 48.06 -11.11 27.85
N THR A 578 47.09 -10.27 28.18
CA THR A 578 45.93 -10.71 28.97
C THR A 578 45.06 -11.68 28.17
N SER A 579 44.86 -11.45 26.87
CA SER A 579 44.03 -12.32 26.02
C SER A 579 44.74 -13.62 25.65
N ASN A 580 46.04 -13.56 25.35
CA ASN A 580 46.80 -14.66 24.76
C ASN A 580 47.60 -15.45 25.81
N LEU A 581 47.54 -15.08 27.09
CA LEU A 581 48.13 -15.84 28.18
C LEU A 581 47.19 -15.97 29.38
N VAL A 582 46.81 -14.84 30.01
CA VAL A 582 46.11 -14.85 31.31
C VAL A 582 44.67 -15.38 31.21
N LYS A 583 43.95 -15.06 30.13
CA LYS A 583 42.56 -15.46 29.90
C LYS A 583 42.38 -16.57 28.87
N LEU A 584 43.43 -17.34 28.58
CA LEU A 584 43.35 -18.51 27.69
C LEU A 584 42.31 -19.51 28.23
N ARG A 585 41.55 -20.12 27.31
CA ARG A 585 40.55 -21.14 27.69
C ARG A 585 41.25 -22.39 28.26
N PRO A 586 40.60 -23.14 29.17
CA PRO A 586 41.16 -24.38 29.69
C PRO A 586 41.53 -25.35 28.55
N GLY A 587 42.78 -25.82 28.53
CA GLY A 587 43.29 -26.71 27.48
C GLY A 587 44.02 -26.00 26.32
N GLN A 588 43.98 -24.66 26.27
CA GLN A 588 44.80 -23.90 25.34
C GLN A 588 46.16 -23.52 25.94
N MET A 589 47.18 -23.43 25.09
CA MET A 589 48.55 -23.10 25.47
C MET A 589 49.12 -22.11 24.46
N ASN A 590 49.90 -21.14 24.95
CA ASN A 590 50.58 -20.19 24.07
C ASN A 590 52.06 -20.56 23.99
N VAL A 591 52.56 -20.75 22.77
CA VAL A 591 53.95 -21.05 22.47
C VAL A 591 54.62 -19.74 22.05
N VAL A 592 55.50 -19.26 22.92
CA VAL A 592 56.11 -17.94 22.86
C VAL A 592 57.58 -18.06 22.51
N LEU A 593 57.98 -17.48 21.38
CA LEU A 593 59.38 -17.33 21.00
C LEU A 593 59.98 -16.06 21.63
N LEU A 594 61.13 -16.18 22.29
CA LEU A 594 61.89 -15.04 22.77
C LEU A 594 62.90 -14.57 21.72
N LEU A 595 62.85 -13.29 21.36
CA LEU A 595 63.71 -12.71 20.32
C LEU A 595 64.13 -11.27 20.64
N THR A 596 65.10 -10.77 19.87
CA THR A 596 65.57 -9.37 19.90
C THR A 596 65.20 -8.67 18.60
N ASP A 597 65.21 -7.34 18.57
CA ASP A 597 64.90 -6.56 17.36
C ASP A 597 65.83 -6.90 16.19
N THR A 598 67.08 -7.26 16.51
CA THR A 598 68.09 -7.65 15.49
C THR A 598 67.86 -9.05 14.92
N SER A 599 67.24 -9.96 15.69
CA SER A 599 67.01 -11.37 15.29
C SER A 599 65.57 -11.65 14.83
N LYS A 600 64.66 -10.68 14.99
CA LYS A 600 63.21 -10.79 14.73
C LYS A 600 62.86 -11.45 13.40
N ASN A 601 63.37 -10.93 12.29
CA ASN A 601 62.97 -11.40 10.96
C ASN A 601 63.45 -12.83 10.66
N VAL A 602 64.65 -13.19 11.12
CA VAL A 602 65.26 -14.50 10.89
C VAL A 602 64.59 -15.57 11.75
N LEU A 603 64.45 -15.30 13.05
CA LEU A 603 63.86 -16.25 13.99
C LEU A 603 62.36 -16.42 13.79
N LEU A 604 61.60 -15.37 13.48
CA LEU A 604 60.16 -15.52 13.20
C LEU A 604 59.88 -16.34 11.95
N SER A 605 60.65 -16.12 10.89
CA SER A 605 60.52 -16.90 9.65
C SER A 605 60.80 -18.38 9.90
N LYS A 606 61.87 -18.69 10.65
CA LYS A 606 62.21 -20.07 11.00
C LYS A 606 61.20 -20.69 11.97
N PHE A 607 60.78 -19.96 13.00
CA PHE A 607 59.77 -20.40 13.95
C PHE A 607 58.45 -20.72 13.27
N ALA A 608 57.95 -19.83 12.41
CA ALA A 608 56.73 -20.06 11.64
C ALA A 608 56.81 -21.34 10.79
N LYS A 609 57.98 -21.64 10.21
CA LYS A 609 58.21 -22.87 9.45
C LYS A 609 58.18 -24.12 10.33
N GLU A 610 58.85 -24.10 11.48
CA GLU A 610 58.91 -25.23 12.42
C GLU A 610 57.55 -25.53 13.07
N VAL A 611 56.77 -24.49 13.38
CA VAL A 611 55.46 -24.66 14.03
C VAL A 611 54.30 -24.83 13.04
N TYR A 612 54.55 -24.68 11.73
CA TYR A 612 53.52 -24.68 10.68
C TYR A 612 52.60 -25.92 10.74
N SER A 613 53.17 -27.11 10.91
CA SER A 613 52.42 -28.38 11.01
C SER A 613 51.46 -28.43 12.21
N PHE A 614 51.68 -27.59 13.23
CA PHE A 614 50.89 -27.56 14.47
C PHE A 614 49.80 -26.47 14.48
N THR A 615 49.76 -25.60 13.46
CA THR A 615 48.80 -24.48 13.36
C THR A 615 47.35 -24.90 13.15
N GLY A 616 47.11 -26.13 12.72
CA GLY A 616 45.76 -26.69 12.57
C GLY A 616 45.06 -27.03 13.91
N SER A 617 45.77 -26.96 15.04
CA SER A 617 45.20 -27.24 16.36
C SER A 617 44.57 -25.98 16.97
N LEU A 618 43.28 -26.04 17.34
CA LEU A 618 42.57 -24.94 18.04
C LEU A 618 43.07 -24.72 19.48
N THR A 619 44.07 -25.49 19.91
CA THR A 619 44.62 -25.53 21.26
C THR A 619 45.93 -24.76 21.41
N LEU A 620 46.65 -24.49 20.32
CA LEU A 620 47.93 -23.80 20.36
C LEU A 620 47.80 -22.39 19.78
N HIS A 621 48.29 -21.40 20.52
CA HIS A 621 48.52 -20.04 20.04
C HIS A 621 50.02 -19.83 19.87
N PHE A 622 50.41 -19.02 18.89
CA PHE A 622 51.81 -18.71 18.62
C PHE A 622 52.05 -17.22 18.80
N SER A 623 53.00 -16.89 19.67
CA SER A 623 53.38 -15.51 19.92
C SER A 623 54.90 -15.36 19.98
N PHE A 624 55.37 -14.12 19.96
CA PHE A 624 56.75 -13.80 20.29
C PHE A 624 56.82 -12.67 21.30
N LEU A 625 57.88 -12.67 22.11
CA LEU A 625 58.18 -11.62 23.07
C LEU A 625 59.53 -11.02 22.73
N ASN A 626 59.57 -9.69 22.69
CA ASN A 626 60.79 -8.95 22.42
C ASN A 626 61.55 -8.68 23.73
N ILE A 627 62.70 -9.33 23.90
CA ILE A 627 63.52 -9.22 25.11
C ILE A 627 64.13 -7.81 25.23
N ASP A 628 64.40 -7.11 24.13
CA ASP A 628 64.96 -5.75 24.19
C ASP A 628 63.98 -4.79 24.88
N LYS A 629 62.68 -5.03 24.72
CA LYS A 629 61.60 -4.29 25.38
C LYS A 629 61.28 -4.81 26.78
N HIS A 630 61.33 -6.13 26.99
CA HIS A 630 60.88 -6.79 28.22
C HIS A 630 62.00 -7.62 28.88
N SER A 631 63.17 -7.01 29.05
CA SER A 631 64.39 -7.74 29.46
C SER A 631 64.33 -8.41 30.84
N GLN A 632 63.45 -7.93 31.74
CA GLN A 632 63.31 -8.46 33.09
C GLN A 632 62.18 -9.49 33.23
N TRP A 633 61.32 -9.62 32.22
CA TRP A 633 60.15 -10.51 32.27
C TRP A 633 60.56 -11.98 32.41
N MET A 634 61.59 -12.41 31.68
CA MET A 634 62.10 -13.78 31.76
C MET A 634 62.73 -14.08 33.13
N VAL A 635 63.45 -13.11 33.71
CA VAL A 635 64.07 -13.25 35.04
C VAL A 635 62.98 -13.36 36.10
N ALA A 636 61.98 -12.48 36.07
CA ALA A 636 60.83 -12.52 36.98
C ALA A 636 60.02 -13.83 36.85
N LEU A 637 59.89 -14.38 35.63
CA LEU A 637 59.22 -15.67 35.41
C LEU A 637 59.98 -16.82 36.08
N LEU A 638 61.31 -16.84 35.96
CA LEU A 638 62.16 -17.85 36.58
C LEU A 638 62.16 -17.73 38.11
N ASP A 639 62.26 -16.52 38.65
CA ASP A 639 62.21 -16.26 40.10
C ASP A 639 60.86 -16.64 40.72
N SER A 640 59.78 -16.53 39.94
CA SER A 640 58.42 -16.90 40.37
C SER A 640 58.15 -18.42 40.30
N SER A 641 59.10 -19.21 39.79
CA SER A 641 58.99 -20.66 39.69
C SER A 641 59.42 -21.34 40.99
N GLN A 642 58.64 -22.34 41.44
CA GLN A 642 58.91 -23.02 42.71
C GLN A 642 60.21 -23.85 42.70
N ASP A 643 60.73 -24.18 41.52
CA ASP A 643 61.94 -24.98 41.28
C ASP A 643 63.12 -24.17 40.75
N ALA A 644 63.18 -22.86 41.02
CA ALA A 644 64.21 -21.94 40.49
C ALA A 644 65.66 -22.44 40.68
N ALA A 645 65.93 -23.19 41.75
CA ALA A 645 67.24 -23.78 42.04
C ALA A 645 67.69 -24.86 41.04
N GLN A 646 66.78 -25.58 40.37
CA GLN A 646 67.12 -26.59 39.35
C GLN A 646 67.41 -25.96 37.99
N ILE A 647 66.78 -24.82 37.68
CA ILE A 647 67.00 -24.10 36.41
C ILE A 647 68.35 -23.37 36.42
N ALA A 648 68.78 -22.89 37.59
CA ALA A 648 70.07 -22.22 37.80
C ALA A 648 71.27 -23.18 37.93
N ALA A 649 71.05 -24.45 38.32
CA ALA A 649 72.12 -25.44 38.50
C ALA A 649 72.78 -25.90 37.19
N ASP A 650 72.10 -25.73 36.06
CA ASP A 650 72.62 -26.04 34.71
C ASP A 650 73.53 -24.94 34.13
N ASP A 651 73.57 -23.75 34.74
CA ASP A 651 74.30 -22.57 34.23
C ASP A 651 75.58 -22.24 35.05
N ILE A 652 76.05 -23.15 35.92
CA ILE A 652 77.35 -22.99 36.61
C ILE A 652 78.46 -23.47 35.68
N ASP A 653 78.75 -22.67 34.64
CA ASP A 653 80.09 -22.60 34.10
C ASP A 653 80.41 -21.16 33.65
N GLY A 654 81.25 -20.49 34.45
CA GLY A 654 82.13 -19.40 33.98
C GLY A 654 81.51 -18.04 33.65
N GLY A 655 81.47 -17.16 34.66
CA GLY A 655 81.68 -15.72 34.45
C GLY A 655 80.44 -14.83 34.45
N ASN A 656 80.59 -13.64 35.02
CA ASN A 656 79.57 -12.61 35.27
C ASN A 656 79.01 -12.01 33.95
N HIS A 657 78.28 -12.80 33.16
CA HIS A 657 77.63 -12.41 31.92
C HIS A 657 76.11 -12.58 32.03
N LYS A 658 75.38 -11.55 31.59
CA LYS A 658 73.92 -11.54 31.47
C LYS A 658 73.48 -12.66 30.51
N THR A 659 72.72 -13.64 30.99
CA THR A 659 72.25 -14.80 30.19
C THR A 659 71.45 -14.32 28.97
N ASP A 660 71.83 -14.76 27.76
CA ASP A 660 71.13 -14.43 26.52
C ASP A 660 69.98 -15.42 26.25
N TYR A 661 68.75 -14.98 26.51
CA TYR A 661 67.54 -15.78 26.27
C TYR A 661 67.05 -15.76 24.81
N THR A 662 67.80 -15.12 23.89
CA THR A 662 67.41 -15.05 22.48
C THR A 662 67.32 -16.45 21.87
N GLY A 663 66.19 -16.79 21.26
CA GLY A 663 65.93 -18.07 20.62
C GLY A 663 65.35 -19.16 21.53
N TYR A 664 65.08 -18.85 22.79
CA TYR A 664 64.34 -19.74 23.68
C TYR A 664 62.86 -19.76 23.31
N VAL A 665 62.20 -20.91 23.49
CA VAL A 665 60.76 -21.05 23.25
C VAL A 665 60.09 -21.53 24.54
N LEU A 666 58.98 -20.90 24.89
CA LEU A 666 58.21 -21.17 26.09
C LEU A 666 56.82 -21.64 25.72
N ALA A 667 56.37 -22.76 26.25
CA ALA A 667 54.98 -23.17 26.15
C ALA A 667 54.26 -22.85 27.47
N LEU A 668 53.37 -21.87 27.44
CA LEU A 668 52.77 -21.26 28.62
C LEU A 668 51.30 -21.68 28.77
N ASN A 669 50.96 -22.29 29.90
CA ASN A 669 49.59 -22.67 30.22
C ASN A 669 48.97 -21.70 31.24
N GLY A 670 48.20 -20.72 30.74
CA GLY A 670 47.58 -19.68 31.56
C GLY A 670 46.69 -20.20 32.69
N HIS A 671 45.89 -21.23 32.41
CA HIS A 671 44.91 -21.77 33.35
C HIS A 671 45.53 -22.63 34.46
N LYS A 672 46.46 -23.52 34.10
CA LYS A 672 47.13 -24.41 35.06
C LYS A 672 48.41 -23.79 35.68
N LYS A 673 48.79 -22.59 35.25
CA LYS A 673 49.94 -21.80 35.75
C LYS A 673 51.24 -22.60 35.80
N TYR A 674 51.61 -23.17 34.65
CA TYR A 674 52.93 -23.77 34.45
C TYR A 674 53.46 -23.42 33.06
N PHE A 675 54.77 -23.58 32.88
CA PHE A 675 55.40 -23.49 31.57
C PHE A 675 56.35 -24.66 31.30
N CYS A 676 56.58 -24.93 30.02
CA CYS A 676 57.65 -25.80 29.53
C CYS A 676 58.69 -24.95 28.80
N LEU A 677 59.98 -25.26 28.97
CA LEU A 677 61.09 -24.51 28.40
C LEU A 677 61.80 -25.31 27.30
N PHE A 678 62.00 -24.68 26.15
CA PHE A 678 62.93 -25.12 25.12
C PHE A 678 64.19 -24.26 25.18
N LYS A 679 65.34 -24.90 25.40
CA LYS A 679 66.66 -24.28 25.30
C LYS A 679 67.25 -24.59 23.92
N PRO A 680 67.77 -23.59 23.18
CA PRO A 680 68.41 -23.81 21.89
C PRO A 680 69.69 -24.65 22.07
N VAL A 681 69.84 -25.73 21.31
CA VAL A 681 71.05 -26.58 21.33
C VAL A 681 71.91 -26.24 20.12
N TYR A 682 73.12 -25.71 20.33
CA TYR A 682 74.02 -25.40 19.22
C TYR A 682 74.63 -26.68 18.65
N THR A 683 74.17 -27.09 17.46
CA THR A 683 74.81 -28.14 16.67
C THR A 683 75.89 -27.51 15.80
N GLY A 684 77.15 -27.55 16.23
CA GLY A 684 78.27 -26.92 15.51
C GLY A 684 78.67 -27.67 14.24
N GLU A 685 77.96 -27.46 13.12
CA GLU A 685 78.38 -27.93 11.80
C GLU A 685 78.44 -26.77 10.79
N ASP A 686 79.66 -26.37 10.44
CA ASP A 686 79.97 -25.39 9.38
C ASP A 686 79.72 -26.00 7.98
N LEU A 687 78.88 -25.38 7.14
CA LEU A 687 78.58 -25.86 5.78
C LEU A 687 78.83 -24.78 4.72
N ASP A 688 80.07 -24.75 4.24
CA ASP A 688 80.43 -24.34 2.88
C ASP A 688 79.85 -25.37 1.89
N SER A 689 78.73 -25.08 1.24
CA SER A 689 78.40 -25.51 -0.15
C SER A 689 76.92 -25.29 -0.47
N LYS A 690 76.68 -24.37 -1.42
CA LYS A 690 75.63 -24.38 -2.48
C LYS A 690 75.27 -22.95 -2.86
N THR A 691 76.23 -22.29 -3.50
CA THR A 691 75.94 -21.29 -4.52
C THR A 691 75.39 -21.95 -5.78
N SER A 692 74.73 -21.10 -6.57
CA SER A 692 74.55 -21.16 -8.01
C SER A 692 73.62 -22.24 -8.55
N GLU A 693 72.35 -21.85 -8.74
CA GLU A 693 71.55 -22.10 -9.94
C GLU A 693 70.15 -21.51 -9.66
N GLU A 694 69.83 -20.34 -10.25
CA GLU A 694 68.47 -19.88 -10.62
C GLU A 694 68.33 -18.35 -10.83
N GLU A 695 69.41 -17.57 -10.74
CA GLU A 695 69.43 -16.23 -11.37
C GLU A 695 69.94 -16.34 -12.80
N ARG A 696 69.04 -16.68 -13.74
CA ARG A 696 69.11 -16.32 -15.18
C ARG A 696 67.85 -16.80 -15.88
N MET A 697 66.82 -15.96 -15.93
CA MET A 697 65.99 -15.77 -17.13
C MET A 697 65.20 -14.45 -17.05
N ALA A 698 65.33 -13.70 -18.14
CA ALA A 698 64.40 -12.70 -18.67
C ALA A 698 64.27 -11.34 -17.94
N SER A 699 65.30 -10.52 -18.16
CA SER A 699 65.20 -9.07 -18.29
C SER A 699 64.25 -8.63 -19.41
N GLY A 700 63.43 -7.60 -19.16
CA GLY A 700 62.67 -6.86 -20.17
C GLY A 700 62.33 -5.43 -19.73
N VAL A 701 63.30 -4.51 -19.88
CA VAL A 701 63.21 -3.18 -20.53
C VAL A 701 61.86 -2.42 -20.37
N ARG A 702 61.71 -1.18 -19.84
CA ARG A 702 62.46 0.08 -20.07
C ARG A 702 62.01 1.20 -19.09
N SER A 703 62.98 1.91 -18.52
CA SER A 703 63.10 3.37 -18.31
C SER A 703 62.03 4.22 -17.58
N LYS A 704 62.46 4.91 -16.50
CA LYS A 704 62.99 6.30 -16.56
C LYS A 704 63.66 6.77 -15.25
N SER A 705 64.90 7.28 -15.41
CA SER A 705 65.62 8.36 -14.69
C SER A 705 65.35 8.65 -13.19
N GLY A 706 66.33 8.84 -12.31
CA GLY A 706 67.79 8.91 -12.42
C GLY A 706 68.42 9.55 -11.17
N TYR A 707 69.70 9.22 -10.95
CA TYR A 707 70.73 9.88 -10.10
C TYR A 707 70.52 9.86 -8.57
N ARG A 708 71.50 9.57 -7.69
CA ARG A 708 72.95 9.29 -7.78
C ARG A 708 73.47 8.78 -6.41
N GLU A 709 74.40 7.81 -6.44
CA GLU A 709 75.54 7.48 -5.52
C GLU A 709 75.34 7.51 -3.97
N GLU A 710 75.87 6.59 -3.15
CA GLU A 710 77.26 6.09 -3.06
C GLU A 710 77.35 4.87 -2.09
N HIS A 711 78.22 3.89 -2.35
CA HIS A 711 78.58 2.77 -1.45
C HIS A 711 79.53 3.23 -0.33
N PRO A 712 79.65 2.54 0.83
CA PRO A 712 80.82 1.65 0.99
C PRO A 712 80.78 0.49 2.03
N THR A 713 81.79 -0.38 1.88
CA THR A 713 82.50 -1.24 2.87
C THR A 713 82.04 -2.69 3.16
N ARG A 714 82.89 -3.63 2.69
CA ARG A 714 82.70 -5.09 2.60
C ARG A 714 83.40 -5.89 3.72
N LYS A 715 83.81 -5.26 4.83
CA LYS A 715 84.50 -5.92 5.96
C LYS A 715 83.60 -6.21 7.18
N SER A 716 82.42 -5.62 7.27
CA SER A 716 81.40 -5.93 8.30
C SER A 716 80.70 -7.28 8.04
N ASN A 717 80.63 -7.69 6.77
CA ASN A 717 79.78 -8.80 6.35
C ASN A 717 80.27 -10.18 6.82
N ARG A 718 81.56 -10.37 7.10
CA ARG A 718 82.09 -11.69 7.52
C ARG A 718 81.88 -11.98 9.02
N ALA A 719 81.90 -10.93 9.86
CA ALA A 719 81.53 -11.05 11.27
C ALA A 719 80.02 -11.11 11.47
N ARG A 720 79.24 -10.39 10.63
CA ARG A 720 77.78 -10.54 10.55
C ARG A 720 77.33 -11.90 10.03
N SER A 721 78.05 -12.51 9.06
CA SER A 721 77.65 -13.81 8.51
C SER A 721 77.77 -14.95 9.53
N ILE A 722 78.80 -14.93 10.38
CA ILE A 722 79.01 -15.96 11.43
C ILE A 722 77.95 -15.83 12.54
N SER A 723 77.62 -14.61 12.97
CA SER A 723 76.57 -14.38 13.98
C SER A 723 75.17 -14.67 13.46
N ILE A 724 74.89 -14.41 12.17
CA ILE A 724 73.63 -14.81 11.52
C ILE A 724 73.52 -16.34 11.40
N LEU A 725 74.62 -17.04 11.07
CA LEU A 725 74.66 -18.51 11.02
C LEU A 725 74.35 -19.13 12.38
N GLN A 726 74.91 -18.60 13.47
CA GLN A 726 74.60 -19.06 14.82
C GLN A 726 73.13 -18.85 15.21
N ILE A 727 72.50 -17.77 14.75
CA ILE A 727 71.07 -17.50 14.98
C ILE A 727 70.19 -18.48 14.20
N HIS A 728 70.59 -18.87 12.98
CA HIS A 728 69.84 -19.85 12.20
C HIS A 728 69.69 -21.19 12.92
N HIS A 729 70.72 -21.68 13.62
CA HIS A 729 70.67 -22.99 14.29
C HIS A 729 69.90 -23.01 15.63
N LYS A 730 69.55 -21.85 16.21
CA LYS A 730 68.91 -21.80 17.54
C LYS A 730 67.56 -22.55 17.64
N LEU A 731 66.80 -22.66 16.56
CA LEU A 731 65.49 -23.34 16.57
C LEU A 731 65.53 -24.75 15.95
N ASP A 732 66.72 -25.31 15.72
CA ASP A 732 66.84 -26.70 15.27
C ASP A 732 66.26 -27.65 16.31
N ARG A 733 65.53 -28.68 15.86
CA ARG A 733 64.80 -29.65 16.70
C ARG A 733 63.61 -29.09 17.49
N LEU A 734 63.20 -27.84 17.23
CA LEU A 734 61.98 -27.29 17.83
C LEU A 734 60.74 -28.13 17.46
N GLY A 735 60.63 -28.60 16.21
CA GLY A 735 59.53 -29.49 15.79
C GLY A 735 59.42 -30.75 16.67
N LEU A 736 60.54 -31.42 16.96
CA LEU A 736 60.55 -32.61 17.82
C LEU A 736 60.20 -32.27 19.28
N TRP A 737 60.62 -31.11 19.78
CA TRP A 737 60.22 -30.63 21.10
C TRP A 737 58.71 -30.34 21.16
N MET A 738 58.14 -29.79 20.09
CA MET A 738 56.70 -29.54 19.95
C MET A 738 55.88 -30.84 19.94
N GLU A 739 56.38 -31.92 19.32
CA GLU A 739 55.74 -33.23 19.38
C GLU A 739 55.70 -33.76 20.82
N ARG A 740 56.83 -33.72 21.54
CA ARG A 740 56.92 -34.12 22.94
C ARG A 740 56.05 -33.26 23.87
N LEU A 741 55.90 -31.98 23.55
CA LEU A 741 55.01 -31.06 24.25
C LEU A 741 53.55 -31.52 24.15
N LEU A 742 53.12 -31.93 22.95
CA LEU A 742 51.77 -32.44 22.70
C LEU A 742 51.53 -33.82 23.32
N GLU A 743 52.56 -34.69 23.34
CA GLU A 743 52.53 -35.96 24.07
C GLU A 743 52.49 -35.79 25.60
N GLY A 744 52.85 -34.60 26.10
CA GLY A 744 52.85 -34.26 27.52
C GLY A 744 54.02 -34.81 28.31
N THR A 745 55.12 -35.19 27.64
CA THR A 745 56.31 -35.84 28.25
C THR A 745 57.38 -34.85 28.72
N LEU A 746 57.18 -33.54 28.52
CA LEU A 746 58.11 -32.49 28.92
C LEU A 746 58.00 -32.11 30.41
N PRO A 747 59.10 -31.68 31.04
CA PRO A 747 59.07 -31.15 32.40
C PRO A 747 58.23 -29.87 32.46
N ARG A 748 57.44 -29.75 33.54
CA ARG A 748 56.52 -28.61 33.77
C ARG A 748 56.99 -27.84 34.99
N TYR A 749 57.27 -26.56 34.80
CA TYR A 749 57.66 -25.65 35.88
C TYR A 749 56.44 -24.87 36.34
N TYR A 750 56.03 -25.07 37.59
CA TYR A 750 54.86 -24.43 38.16
C TYR A 750 55.21 -23.08 38.77
N ILE A 751 54.34 -22.09 38.55
CA ILE A 751 54.51 -20.72 39.02
C ILE A 751 53.30 -20.30 39.88
N THR A 752 53.54 -19.41 40.83
CA THR A 752 52.48 -18.88 41.72
C THR A 752 51.61 -17.84 41.00
N ALA A 753 52.24 -16.96 40.21
CA ALA A 753 51.60 -15.95 39.39
C ALA A 753 52.41 -15.66 38.12
N TRP A 754 51.73 -15.22 37.06
CA TRP A 754 52.38 -14.75 35.83
C TRP A 754 52.96 -13.35 36.04
N PRO A 755 54.23 -13.06 35.65
CA PRO A 755 54.79 -11.71 35.75
C PRO A 755 53.99 -10.72 34.90
N GLU A 756 53.88 -9.47 35.34
CA GLU A 756 53.31 -8.42 34.50
C GLU A 756 54.33 -7.97 33.44
N VAL A 757 53.87 -7.65 32.24
CA VAL A 757 54.73 -7.21 31.12
C VAL A 757 55.26 -5.77 31.34
N ASP A 758 54.58 -4.99 32.20
CA ASP A 758 54.78 -3.54 32.39
C ASP A 758 55.67 -3.13 33.57
N THR A 759 56.25 -4.08 34.31
CA THR A 759 57.19 -3.74 35.41
C THR A 759 58.55 -4.36 35.12
N ILE A 760 59.39 -3.62 34.39
CA ILE A 760 60.58 -2.94 34.92
C ILE A 760 61.24 -2.19 33.73
N ALA A 761 60.89 -0.91 33.57
CA ALA A 761 61.77 0.03 32.91
C ALA A 761 62.93 0.36 33.87
N PRO A 762 64.20 0.39 33.42
CA PRO A 762 65.29 0.91 34.23
C PRO A 762 64.98 2.37 34.59
N ALA A 763 65.19 2.73 35.85
CA ALA A 763 64.95 4.08 36.32
C ALA A 763 65.82 5.10 35.54
N LYS A 764 65.12 6.05 34.92
CA LYS A 764 65.54 7.27 34.20
C LYS A 764 65.95 7.11 32.74
#